data_AF-A0A545UAV5-F1
#
_entry.id   AF-A0A545UAV5-F1
#
_cell.length_a   1.000
_cell.length_b   1.000
_cell.length_c   1.000
_cell.angle_alpha   90.00
_cell.angle_beta   90.00
_cell.angle_gamma   90.00
#
_symmetry.space_group_name_H-M   'P 1'
#
loop_
_entity.id
_entity.type
_entity.pdbx_description
1 polymer ?
#
loop_
_entity_poly.entity_id
_entity_poly.type
_entity_poly.pdbx_seq_one_letter_code
_entity_poly.pdbx_strand_id
1 'polypeptide(L)'
;MNSQQFEVNPQVTILHKNGQIFAADLSGELNPLTLVIPDLILLSLFASSRHPEVAAKIFQTNELVKGLGSNIPLEQIYQRISHFIQSKLLLEHPSKYQKNETLGISLQTDNTNLNISDVSILKLGMNFSLTICDSGFKIWSSLLRDSVVLTLEETLILLSFSSGKTVADIISQRLFSAEEKEVRSSIASMIAFGLLLVEKNETAIQNDQSSPMPTANRNRVNYSNSTDVTSWEELELNGKIPIYFVPHMENHYPLALGMIFSAISEYKNGALLDKYCLVPITYLSPDKFLNGPYRKFGNGVWLFSNYMWSLETNLKISEIVKQHMNGNLTIHGGPSTPNYEKKCAEFFIKNKSVDIAVHGEGEVTINEVLECLFKNKSGAISYGAENLKNVTGITYRNYKAENNQVYRTEARNRLKEPDSIPSPYNKGYFDLYGGNVDAAIIESNRGCPFKCTFCDWGSATNQKIRKFDLERVKQEIEWIARNNVRVLWIADANFGLYDRDIELSEFIVKMKGQYQFPQEVVVNYTKNTTWRLAEIIKIFTKGGIISQGVISIQTTDVKTLEVIKRKNIKTEKYDELSQIFSELKLPLSTDLMLGLPGITVDAFKNDLQRYFERDVSVKAYPTQLLPNSPMADPEYMQKYQIEIDKDDFLVSTYSYSKSDLQFMKTFYRIYTIADGYSLLRYVLRFLQWDHNIKAIDFLSSLAEVVESNTTRFPRITFALKYFEVDKIMPGGWRFFYDEIAKFCESKYGILRDSAFDTVLLVNELAMPDEFITYPISTKLSHDFEAYFHANNSRGIRNSEKLINYAKGEIVFDDPDGMANINSQYLQYDSHQFFWEIRSSIARAKSTSDFSQLPHVNDAS
;
A
#
# COMPACT_ATOMS: atom_id res chain seq x y z
N MET A 1 13.13 -45.12 -21.92
CA MET A 1 14.11 -44.46 -21.03
C MET A 1 15.56 -44.84 -21.33
N ASN A 2 15.95 -46.11 -21.36
CA ASN A 2 17.37 -46.53 -21.31
C ASN A 2 18.27 -46.11 -22.51
N SER A 3 17.70 -45.73 -23.66
CA SER A 3 18.45 -45.26 -24.84
C SER A 3 18.16 -43.82 -25.27
N GLN A 4 17.28 -43.11 -24.55
CA GLN A 4 16.88 -41.74 -24.90
C GLN A 4 17.82 -40.72 -24.25
N GLN A 5 18.16 -39.67 -25.00
CA GLN A 5 18.89 -38.52 -24.49
C GLN A 5 17.91 -37.47 -23.98
N PHE A 6 18.26 -36.86 -22.85
CA PHE A 6 17.50 -35.77 -22.27
C PHE A 6 18.40 -34.55 -22.09
N GLU A 7 17.83 -33.37 -22.30
CA GLU A 7 18.48 -32.09 -22.05
C GLU A 7 17.78 -31.37 -20.90
N VAL A 8 18.55 -30.69 -20.05
CA VAL A 8 17.97 -29.79 -19.05
C VAL A 8 17.28 -28.66 -19.79
N ASN A 9 16.01 -28.41 -19.46
CA ASN A 9 15.22 -27.39 -20.13
C ASN A 9 15.89 -26.01 -19.99
N PRO A 10 16.32 -25.35 -21.08
CA PRO A 10 17.05 -24.09 -21.01
C PRO A 10 16.19 -22.91 -20.52
N GLN A 11 14.87 -23.07 -20.48
CA GLN A 11 13.95 -22.08 -19.93
C GLN A 11 13.82 -22.18 -18.40
N VAL A 12 14.28 -23.29 -17.80
CA VAL A 12 14.20 -23.49 -16.35
C VAL A 12 15.31 -22.71 -15.67
N THR A 13 14.90 -22.02 -14.61
CA THR A 13 15.73 -21.26 -13.70
C THR A 13 15.52 -21.80 -12.28
N ILE A 14 16.59 -21.83 -11.50
CA ILE A 14 16.53 -22.15 -10.08
C ILE A 14 16.40 -20.84 -9.32
N LEU A 15 15.32 -20.75 -8.54
CA LEU A 15 14.93 -19.59 -7.76
C LEU A 15 14.91 -19.94 -6.27
N HIS A 16 14.86 -18.91 -5.43
CA HIS A 16 14.80 -19.03 -3.98
C HIS A 16 13.69 -18.14 -3.41
N LYS A 17 12.92 -18.67 -2.46
CA LYS A 17 11.93 -17.90 -1.67
C LYS A 17 11.77 -18.53 -0.29
N ASN A 18 11.90 -17.72 0.78
CA ASN A 18 11.69 -18.13 2.17
C ASN A 18 12.45 -19.41 2.59
N GLY A 19 13.72 -19.54 2.24
CA GLY A 19 14.56 -20.70 2.54
C GLY A 19 14.36 -21.89 1.60
N GLN A 20 13.38 -21.85 0.70
CA GLN A 20 13.09 -22.93 -0.24
C GLN A 20 13.67 -22.63 -1.62
N ILE A 21 14.21 -23.67 -2.26
CA ILE A 21 14.76 -23.63 -3.61
C ILE A 21 13.80 -24.35 -4.55
N PHE A 22 13.55 -23.79 -5.72
CA PHE A 22 12.65 -24.40 -6.69
C PHE A 22 13.11 -24.12 -8.13
N ALA A 23 12.79 -25.06 -9.03
CA ALA A 23 12.92 -24.90 -10.47
C ALA A 23 11.61 -24.38 -11.06
N ALA A 24 11.69 -23.29 -11.83
CA ALA A 24 10.55 -22.73 -12.56
C ALA A 24 11.02 -22.01 -13.83
N ASP A 25 10.12 -21.76 -14.78
CA ASP A 25 10.34 -20.77 -15.84
C ASP A 25 9.83 -19.39 -15.39
N LEU A 26 10.45 -18.32 -15.89
CA LEU A 26 10.05 -16.96 -15.53
C LEU A 26 8.68 -16.56 -16.15
N SER A 27 8.23 -17.24 -17.22
CA SER A 27 6.92 -16.98 -17.82
C SER A 27 5.72 -17.53 -17.03
N GLY A 28 5.99 -18.48 -16.12
CA GLY A 28 5.00 -19.15 -15.29
C GLY A 28 4.17 -20.22 -16.02
N GLU A 29 4.67 -20.78 -17.13
CA GLU A 29 3.99 -21.90 -17.81
C GLU A 29 4.26 -23.25 -17.14
N LEU A 30 5.42 -23.41 -16.52
CA LEU A 30 5.80 -24.58 -15.75
C LEU A 30 5.41 -24.37 -14.29
N ASN A 31 4.76 -25.39 -13.73
CA ASN A 31 4.52 -25.42 -12.29
C ASN A 31 5.87 -25.46 -11.56
N PRO A 32 6.11 -24.58 -10.58
CA PRO A 32 7.34 -24.61 -9.80
C PRO A 32 7.54 -25.96 -9.13
N LEU A 33 8.74 -26.53 -9.26
CA LEU A 33 9.13 -27.77 -8.60
C LEU A 33 10.12 -27.48 -7.48
N THR A 34 9.73 -27.74 -6.23
CA THR A 34 10.64 -27.66 -5.08
C THR A 34 11.81 -28.64 -5.25
N LEU A 35 13.02 -28.13 -5.04
CA LEU A 35 14.26 -28.86 -5.15
C LEU A 35 14.88 -29.08 -3.76
N VAL A 36 15.47 -30.26 -3.58
CA VAL A 36 16.40 -30.57 -2.49
C VAL A 36 17.83 -30.72 -3.03
N ILE A 37 18.84 -30.74 -2.15
CA ILE A 37 20.25 -30.86 -2.55
C ILE A 37 20.50 -32.04 -3.52
N PRO A 38 20.00 -33.27 -3.29
CA PRO A 38 20.05 -34.37 -4.25
C PRO A 38 19.59 -34.02 -5.67
N ASP A 39 18.57 -33.17 -5.80
CA ASP A 39 18.06 -32.79 -7.11
C ASP A 39 19.05 -31.94 -7.90
N LEU A 40 19.75 -31.02 -7.23
CA LEU A 40 20.76 -30.15 -7.85
C LEU A 40 21.95 -30.96 -8.36
N ILE A 41 22.40 -31.94 -7.58
CA ILE A 41 23.44 -32.88 -7.98
C ILE A 41 22.98 -33.64 -9.22
N LEU A 42 21.77 -34.21 -9.18
CA LEU A 42 21.23 -34.99 -10.30
C LEU A 42 21.10 -34.14 -11.58
N LEU A 43 20.57 -32.91 -11.48
CA LEU A 43 20.44 -31.98 -12.60
C LEU A 43 21.81 -31.60 -13.20
N SER A 44 22.84 -31.38 -12.39
CA SER A 44 24.20 -31.10 -12.87
C SER A 44 24.82 -32.29 -13.63
N LEU A 45 24.54 -33.52 -13.19
CA LEU A 45 24.96 -34.74 -13.88
C LEU A 45 24.21 -34.94 -15.21
N PHE A 46 22.97 -34.48 -15.31
CA PHE A 46 22.22 -34.51 -16.56
C PHE A 46 22.72 -33.48 -17.58
N ALA A 47 23.11 -32.29 -17.13
CA ALA A 47 23.71 -31.28 -18.00
C ALA A 47 24.94 -31.82 -18.75
N SER A 48 25.76 -32.64 -18.08
CA SER A 48 26.97 -33.24 -18.66
C SER A 48 26.72 -34.57 -19.39
N SER A 49 25.95 -35.49 -18.81
CA SER A 49 25.82 -36.87 -19.33
C SER A 49 24.67 -37.08 -20.32
N ARG A 50 23.59 -36.29 -20.23
CA ARG A 50 22.36 -36.39 -21.04
C ARG A 50 21.66 -37.76 -21.05
N HIS A 51 22.13 -38.73 -20.26
CA HIS A 51 21.65 -40.12 -20.26
C HIS A 51 21.20 -40.54 -18.85
N PRO A 52 19.93 -40.94 -18.66
CA PRO A 52 19.40 -41.28 -17.33
C PRO A 52 20.18 -42.37 -16.58
N GLU A 53 20.61 -43.42 -17.27
CA GLU A 53 21.36 -44.51 -16.64
C GLU A 53 22.76 -44.06 -16.19
N VAL A 54 23.41 -43.23 -17.00
CA VAL A 54 24.77 -42.73 -16.70
C VAL A 54 24.69 -41.77 -15.52
N ALA A 55 23.74 -40.81 -15.55
CA ALA A 55 23.49 -39.89 -14.45
C ALA A 55 23.17 -40.64 -13.15
N ALA A 56 22.29 -41.64 -13.18
CA ALA A 56 21.90 -42.40 -11.98
C ALA A 56 23.06 -43.21 -11.38
N LYS A 57 23.91 -43.83 -12.21
CA LYS A 57 25.10 -44.56 -11.75
C LYS A 57 26.14 -43.64 -11.14
N ILE A 58 26.42 -42.50 -11.78
CA ILE A 58 27.35 -41.49 -11.24
C ILE A 58 26.80 -40.90 -9.94
N PHE A 59 25.49 -40.62 -9.88
CA PHE A 59 24.83 -40.11 -8.68
C PHE A 59 25.03 -41.04 -7.48
N GLN A 60 24.87 -42.35 -7.67
CA GLN A 60 25.00 -43.33 -6.59
C GLN A 60 26.44 -43.44 -6.05
N THR A 61 27.45 -43.18 -6.88
CA THR A 61 28.87 -43.23 -6.49
C THR A 61 29.45 -41.87 -6.11
N ASN A 62 28.69 -40.78 -6.25
CA ASN A 62 29.13 -39.41 -5.97
C ASN A 62 29.41 -39.20 -4.48
N GLU A 63 30.58 -38.66 -4.14
CA GLU A 63 31.02 -38.46 -2.75
C GLU A 63 30.15 -37.48 -1.97
N LEU A 64 29.60 -36.43 -2.60
CA LEU A 64 28.66 -35.50 -1.95
C LEU A 64 27.35 -36.20 -1.58
N VAL A 65 26.87 -37.12 -2.44
CA VAL A 65 25.66 -37.91 -2.17
C VAL A 65 25.89 -38.87 -1.00
N LYS A 66 27.06 -39.52 -0.94
CA LYS A 66 27.44 -40.37 0.20
C LYS A 66 27.57 -39.57 1.50
N GLY A 67 28.11 -38.34 1.44
CA GLY A 67 28.25 -37.42 2.57
C GLY A 67 26.93 -36.99 3.20
N LEU A 68 25.83 -36.97 2.42
CA LEU A 68 24.47 -36.67 2.89
C LEU A 68 23.83 -37.83 3.70
N GLY A 69 24.56 -38.91 3.99
CA GLY A 69 24.10 -40.02 4.83
C GLY A 69 22.96 -40.86 4.24
N SER A 70 22.67 -40.70 2.95
CA SER A 70 21.50 -41.26 2.29
C SER A 70 21.92 -42.27 1.22
N ASN A 71 21.77 -43.56 1.49
CA ASN A 71 21.95 -44.59 0.45
C ASN A 71 20.67 -44.69 -0.39
N ILE A 72 20.48 -43.74 -1.31
CA ILE A 72 19.27 -43.60 -2.12
C ILE A 72 19.20 -44.75 -3.14
N PRO A 73 18.17 -45.61 -3.12
CA PRO A 73 18.03 -46.70 -4.08
C PRO A 73 17.90 -46.19 -5.53
N LEU A 74 18.49 -46.93 -6.49
CA LEU A 74 18.38 -46.63 -7.93
C LEU A 74 16.93 -46.42 -8.39
N GLU A 75 15.99 -47.18 -7.85
CA GLU A 75 14.57 -47.04 -8.17
C GLU A 75 14.02 -45.65 -7.80
N GLN A 76 14.39 -45.11 -6.63
CA GLN A 76 13.98 -43.77 -6.21
C GLN A 76 14.62 -42.68 -7.07
N ILE A 77 15.87 -42.89 -7.51
CA ILE A 77 16.55 -41.98 -8.46
C ILE A 77 15.79 -41.97 -9.79
N TYR A 78 15.45 -43.13 -10.35
CA TYR A 78 14.67 -43.21 -11.59
C TYR A 78 13.26 -42.63 -11.46
N GLN A 79 12.59 -42.81 -10.31
CA GLN A 79 11.32 -42.15 -10.02
C GLN A 79 11.47 -40.62 -10.02
N ARG A 80 12.55 -40.09 -9.42
CA ARG A 80 12.81 -38.65 -9.41
C ARG A 80 13.14 -38.10 -10.80
N ILE A 81 13.91 -38.83 -11.61
CA ILE A 81 14.17 -38.50 -13.02
C ILE A 81 12.87 -38.47 -13.82
N SER A 82 12.02 -39.49 -13.63
CA SER A 82 10.70 -39.55 -14.28
C SER A 82 9.85 -38.34 -13.92
N HIS A 83 9.92 -37.89 -12.66
CA HIS A 83 9.26 -36.68 -12.21
C HIS A 83 9.84 -35.42 -12.88
N PHE A 84 11.16 -35.30 -13.06
CA PHE A 84 11.75 -34.18 -13.80
C PHE A 84 11.27 -34.13 -15.26
N ILE A 85 11.12 -35.27 -15.91
CA ILE A 85 10.58 -35.35 -17.28
C ILE A 85 9.10 -34.93 -17.30
N GLN A 86 8.29 -35.44 -16.36
CA GLN A 86 6.87 -35.08 -16.23
C GLN A 86 6.68 -33.59 -15.96
N SER A 87 7.54 -33.01 -15.12
CA SER A 87 7.55 -31.58 -14.77
C SER A 87 8.27 -30.71 -15.82
N LYS A 88 8.72 -31.29 -16.95
CA LYS A 88 9.44 -30.61 -18.04
C LYS A 88 10.73 -29.89 -17.63
N LEU A 89 11.37 -30.34 -16.55
CA LEU A 89 12.74 -29.96 -16.22
C LEU A 89 13.75 -30.64 -17.17
N LEU A 90 13.41 -31.83 -17.66
CA LEU A 90 14.17 -32.56 -18.67
C LEU A 90 13.33 -32.71 -19.95
N LEU A 91 13.92 -32.42 -21.10
CA LEU A 91 13.28 -32.50 -22.42
C LEU A 91 13.82 -33.68 -23.22
N GLU A 92 12.93 -34.44 -23.87
CA GLU A 92 13.21 -35.71 -24.57
C GLU A 92 13.79 -35.52 -25.99
N HIS A 93 13.79 -34.29 -26.50
CA HIS A 93 14.37 -33.92 -27.80
C HIS A 93 15.27 -32.69 -27.62
N PRO A 94 16.61 -32.82 -27.73
CA PRO A 94 17.50 -31.67 -27.65
C PRO A 94 17.14 -30.73 -28.80
N SER A 95 16.81 -29.49 -28.44
CA SER A 95 16.50 -28.47 -29.42
C SER A 95 17.74 -28.20 -30.29
N LYS A 96 17.59 -27.84 -31.56
CA LYS A 96 18.69 -27.40 -32.44
C LYS A 96 19.37 -26.09 -31.97
N TYR A 97 19.18 -25.69 -30.72
CA TYR A 97 19.83 -24.53 -30.12
C TYR A 97 21.32 -24.83 -29.91
N GLN A 98 22.15 -23.87 -30.29
CA GLN A 98 23.60 -23.93 -30.18
C GLN A 98 24.01 -24.23 -28.73
N LYS A 99 25.09 -25.02 -28.57
CA LYS A 99 25.83 -25.14 -27.32
C LYS A 99 25.91 -23.76 -26.66
N ASN A 100 25.44 -23.64 -25.42
CA ASN A 100 25.73 -22.46 -24.60
C ASN A 100 27.23 -22.46 -24.35
N GLU A 101 28.00 -21.84 -25.24
CA GLU A 101 29.43 -21.59 -25.02
C GLU A 101 29.58 -20.87 -23.68
N THR A 102 30.47 -21.39 -22.86
CA THR A 102 30.72 -21.01 -21.47
C THR A 102 31.41 -19.64 -21.41
N LEU A 103 30.66 -18.58 -21.73
CA LEU A 103 31.09 -17.20 -21.50
C LEU A 103 30.63 -16.79 -20.09
N GLY A 104 31.61 -16.60 -19.21
CA GLY A 104 31.43 -16.14 -17.84
C GLY A 104 32.72 -16.22 -17.05
N ILE A 105 32.82 -15.42 -16.00
CA ILE A 105 33.99 -15.39 -15.12
C ILE A 105 33.92 -16.63 -14.20
N SER A 106 34.97 -17.44 -14.17
CA SER A 106 35.07 -18.52 -13.18
C SER A 106 35.33 -17.93 -11.79
N LEU A 107 34.71 -18.48 -10.75
CA LEU A 107 35.03 -18.09 -9.38
C LEU A 107 36.50 -18.48 -9.07
N GLN A 108 37.41 -17.51 -9.09
CA GLN A 108 38.81 -17.74 -8.70
C GLN A 108 38.93 -17.59 -7.18
N THR A 109 39.43 -18.62 -6.50
CA THR A 109 39.42 -18.75 -5.03
C THR A 109 40.65 -18.16 -4.32
N ASP A 110 41.40 -17.26 -4.96
CA ASP A 110 42.66 -16.71 -4.39
C ASP A 110 42.46 -15.55 -3.38
N ASN A 111 41.22 -15.09 -3.17
CA ASN A 111 40.92 -13.98 -2.26
C ASN A 111 40.91 -14.41 -0.77
N THR A 112 42.09 -14.65 -0.22
CA THR A 112 42.30 -15.09 1.18
C THR A 112 42.28 -13.96 2.23
N ASN A 113 42.06 -12.70 1.82
CA ASN A 113 42.20 -11.53 2.70
C ASN A 113 40.90 -11.01 3.35
N LEU A 114 39.72 -11.56 3.03
CA LEU A 114 38.46 -11.15 3.66
C LEU A 114 38.22 -11.97 4.95
N ASN A 115 38.47 -11.36 6.10
CA ASN A 115 38.24 -11.99 7.40
C ASN A 115 36.75 -11.91 7.78
N ILE A 116 36.00 -12.99 7.54
CA ILE A 116 34.56 -13.08 7.81
C ILE A 116 34.35 -13.76 9.16
N SER A 117 33.56 -13.15 10.04
CA SER A 117 33.26 -13.69 11.36
C SER A 117 32.40 -14.96 11.27
N ASP A 118 32.69 -15.94 12.13
CA ASP A 118 31.95 -17.20 12.20
C ASP A 118 30.47 -17.03 12.56
N VAL A 119 30.13 -15.94 13.25
CA VAL A 119 28.75 -15.58 13.62
C VAL A 119 28.05 -14.71 12.58
N SER A 120 28.72 -14.34 11.48
CA SER A 120 28.08 -13.59 10.40
C SER A 120 27.00 -14.45 9.74
N ILE A 121 25.79 -13.90 9.65
CA ILE A 121 24.71 -14.45 8.83
C ILE A 121 24.90 -13.90 7.42
N LEU A 122 24.91 -14.79 6.42
CA LEU A 122 24.94 -14.40 5.02
C LEU A 122 23.61 -14.76 4.35
N LYS A 123 23.21 -13.94 3.38
CA LYS A 123 21.97 -14.16 2.60
C LYS A 123 22.24 -14.08 1.10
N LEU A 124 21.38 -14.76 0.34
CA LEU A 124 21.27 -14.58 -1.11
C LEU A 124 20.62 -13.21 -1.41
N GLY A 125 20.99 -12.59 -2.54
CA GLY A 125 20.35 -11.36 -2.98
C GLY A 125 18.92 -11.58 -3.51
N MET A 126 18.15 -10.49 -3.58
CA MET A 126 16.75 -10.44 -3.96
C MET A 126 16.54 -10.87 -5.42
N ASN A 127 17.47 -10.49 -6.29
CA ASN A 127 17.45 -10.80 -7.72
C ASN A 127 18.08 -12.16 -8.05
N PHE A 128 18.26 -13.02 -7.04
CA PHE A 128 18.91 -14.32 -7.17
C PHE A 128 18.23 -15.21 -8.22
N SER A 129 19.05 -15.82 -9.07
CA SER A 129 18.63 -16.77 -10.10
C SER A 129 19.83 -17.56 -10.56
N LEU A 130 19.68 -18.87 -10.65
CA LEU A 130 20.68 -19.78 -11.19
C LEU A 130 20.17 -20.43 -12.48
N THR A 131 21.03 -20.46 -13.50
CA THR A 131 20.79 -21.23 -14.73
C THR A 131 21.76 -22.40 -14.80
N ILE A 132 21.29 -23.56 -15.24
CA ILE A 132 22.12 -24.75 -15.38
C ILE A 132 22.91 -24.67 -16.70
N CYS A 133 24.19 -25.07 -16.68
CA CYS A 133 25.06 -25.12 -17.86
C CYS A 133 25.93 -26.38 -17.85
N ASP A 134 26.59 -26.69 -18.96
CA ASP A 134 27.36 -27.94 -19.13
C ASP A 134 28.48 -28.11 -18.07
N SER A 135 29.04 -27.00 -17.57
CA SER A 135 30.14 -26.97 -16.59
C SER A 135 29.71 -26.71 -15.14
N GLY A 136 28.41 -26.62 -14.85
CA GLY A 136 27.89 -26.32 -13.52
C GLY A 136 26.69 -25.38 -13.55
N PHE A 137 26.75 -24.29 -12.80
CA PHE A 137 25.67 -23.31 -12.71
C PHE A 137 26.18 -21.91 -13.02
N LYS A 138 25.31 -21.08 -13.58
CA LYS A 138 25.60 -19.70 -13.94
C LYS A 138 24.72 -18.76 -13.13
N ILE A 139 25.33 -17.75 -12.52
CA ILE A 139 24.66 -16.69 -11.75
C ILE A 139 25.08 -15.33 -12.29
N TRP A 140 24.19 -14.34 -12.23
CA TRP A 140 24.50 -12.96 -12.58
C TRP A 140 25.11 -12.21 -11.40
N SER A 141 26.20 -11.46 -11.62
CA SER A 141 26.74 -10.49 -10.66
C SER A 141 26.48 -9.07 -11.16
N SER A 142 25.65 -8.33 -10.43
CA SER A 142 25.41 -6.90 -10.70
C SER A 142 26.67 -6.05 -10.46
N LEU A 143 27.51 -6.45 -9.50
CA LEU A 143 28.77 -5.77 -9.18
C LEU A 143 29.77 -5.86 -10.33
N LEU A 144 29.94 -7.06 -10.91
CA LEU A 144 30.86 -7.30 -12.02
C LEU A 144 30.25 -6.94 -13.38
N ARG A 145 28.92 -6.81 -13.44
CA ARG A 145 28.14 -6.71 -14.69
C ARG A 145 28.42 -7.87 -15.65
N ASP A 146 28.64 -9.06 -15.12
CA ASP A 146 28.89 -10.29 -15.89
C ASP A 146 28.34 -11.52 -15.16
N SER A 147 28.23 -12.63 -15.88
CA SER A 147 27.87 -13.92 -15.33
C SER A 147 29.07 -14.62 -14.70
N VAL A 148 28.87 -15.19 -13.52
CA VAL A 148 29.84 -16.04 -12.81
C VAL A 148 29.44 -17.50 -13.01
N VAL A 149 30.40 -18.34 -13.37
CA VAL A 149 30.21 -19.79 -13.49
C VAL A 149 30.71 -20.46 -12.21
N LEU A 150 29.81 -21.20 -11.57
CA LEU A 150 30.03 -21.94 -10.33
C LEU A 150 30.05 -23.44 -10.62
N THR A 151 30.98 -24.13 -9.99
CA THR A 151 30.96 -25.59 -9.87
C THR A 151 29.77 -26.05 -9.03
N LEU A 152 29.49 -27.36 -9.04
CA LEU A 152 28.44 -27.94 -8.20
C LEU A 152 28.70 -27.66 -6.71
N GLU A 153 29.93 -27.84 -6.23
CA GLU A 153 30.28 -27.65 -4.82
C GLU A 153 30.11 -26.18 -4.40
N GLU A 154 30.59 -25.23 -5.20
CA GLU A 154 30.37 -23.79 -4.96
C GLU A 154 28.88 -23.43 -4.98
N THR A 155 28.09 -24.03 -5.88
CA THR A 155 26.64 -23.80 -5.92
C THR A 155 25.95 -24.30 -4.65
N LEU A 156 26.37 -25.47 -4.12
CA LEU A 156 25.83 -26.00 -2.87
C LEU A 156 26.24 -25.15 -1.67
N ILE A 157 27.47 -24.62 -1.64
CA ILE A 157 27.92 -23.66 -0.62
C ILE A 157 27.04 -22.41 -0.68
N LEU A 158 26.87 -21.80 -1.86
CA LEU A 158 26.04 -20.61 -2.05
C LEU A 158 24.60 -20.84 -1.56
N LEU A 159 23.98 -21.93 -2.00
CA LEU A 159 22.58 -22.26 -1.67
C LEU A 159 22.37 -22.63 -0.21
N SER A 160 23.41 -23.02 0.53
CA SER A 160 23.30 -23.29 1.97
C SER A 160 22.93 -22.04 2.79
N PHE A 161 23.20 -20.85 2.25
CA PHE A 161 22.82 -19.55 2.82
C PHE A 161 21.41 -19.10 2.46
N SER A 162 20.61 -19.91 1.75
CA SER A 162 19.20 -19.61 1.47
C SER A 162 18.35 -19.47 2.74
N SER A 163 18.77 -20.14 3.82
CA SER A 163 18.02 -20.28 5.07
C SER A 163 18.51 -19.38 6.21
N GLY A 164 19.37 -18.40 5.94
CA GLY A 164 19.86 -17.45 6.97
C GLY A 164 20.77 -18.09 8.02
N LYS A 165 21.60 -19.06 7.63
CA LYS A 165 22.55 -19.74 8.51
C LYS A 165 23.84 -18.94 8.69
N THR A 166 24.52 -19.15 9.82
CA THR A 166 25.86 -18.58 10.04
C THR A 166 26.92 -19.32 9.24
N VAL A 167 28.07 -18.68 9.04
CA VAL A 167 29.25 -19.32 8.44
C VAL A 167 29.66 -20.57 9.25
N ALA A 168 29.63 -20.51 10.58
CA ALA A 168 29.92 -21.65 11.45
C ALA A 168 28.94 -22.81 11.28
N ASP A 169 27.64 -22.53 11.14
CA ASP A 169 26.62 -23.57 10.94
C ASP A 169 26.89 -24.37 9.65
N ILE A 170 27.34 -23.69 8.59
CA ILE A 170 27.60 -24.32 7.30
C ILE A 170 28.90 -25.13 7.32
N ILE A 171 29.96 -24.59 7.95
CA ILE A 171 31.23 -25.30 8.10
C ILE A 171 31.05 -26.55 8.98
N SER A 172 30.29 -26.46 10.07
CA SER A 172 30.10 -27.57 11.01
C SER A 172 29.28 -28.73 10.45
N GLN A 173 28.43 -28.49 9.44
CA GLN A 173 27.62 -29.52 8.79
C GLN A 173 28.44 -30.52 7.96
N ARG A 174 29.72 -30.24 7.67
CA ARG A 174 30.62 -31.11 6.86
C ARG A 174 29.98 -31.66 5.58
N LEU A 175 29.16 -30.82 4.93
CA LEU A 175 28.41 -31.16 3.71
C LEU A 175 29.28 -31.29 2.46
N PHE A 176 30.53 -30.80 2.53
CA PHE A 176 31.41 -30.60 1.39
C PHE A 176 32.66 -31.49 1.48
N SER A 177 33.25 -31.81 0.33
CA SER A 177 34.51 -32.55 0.24
C SER A 177 35.74 -31.66 0.45
N ALA A 178 35.59 -30.36 0.21
CA ALA A 178 36.62 -29.34 0.38
C ALA A 178 37.03 -29.14 1.84
N GLU A 179 38.29 -28.76 2.06
CA GLU A 179 38.77 -28.40 3.41
C GLU A 179 38.11 -27.10 3.90
N GLU A 180 38.00 -26.91 5.22
CA GLU A 180 37.39 -25.70 5.81
C GLU A 180 37.98 -24.41 5.23
N LYS A 181 39.29 -24.39 5.01
CA LYS A 181 40.00 -23.24 4.43
C LYS A 181 39.51 -22.92 3.00
N GLU A 182 39.25 -23.94 2.20
CA GLU A 182 38.77 -23.79 0.83
C GLU A 182 37.32 -23.29 0.82
N VAL A 183 36.45 -23.85 1.68
CA VAL A 183 35.06 -23.39 1.84
C VAL A 183 35.02 -21.91 2.24
N ARG A 184 35.86 -21.49 3.20
CA ARG A 184 35.99 -20.07 3.59
C ARG A 184 36.48 -19.18 2.44
N SER A 185 37.43 -19.66 1.63
CA SER A 185 37.92 -18.91 0.46
C SER A 185 36.83 -18.74 -0.60
N SER A 186 36.01 -19.77 -0.84
CA SER A 186 34.85 -19.69 -1.75
C SER A 186 33.81 -18.70 -1.24
N ILE A 187 33.49 -18.70 0.06
CA ILE A 187 32.57 -17.72 0.66
C ILE A 187 33.11 -16.29 0.48
N ALA A 188 34.39 -16.05 0.78
CA ALA A 188 35.02 -14.74 0.59
C ALA A 188 34.97 -14.28 -0.87
N SER A 189 35.21 -15.20 -1.81
CA SER A 189 35.13 -14.92 -3.25
C SER A 189 33.68 -14.62 -3.68
N MET A 190 32.69 -15.35 -3.17
CA MET A 190 31.27 -15.06 -3.43
C MET A 190 30.84 -13.68 -2.94
N ILE A 191 31.32 -13.25 -1.77
CA ILE A 191 31.06 -11.88 -1.28
C ILE A 191 31.75 -10.85 -2.18
N ALA A 192 33.03 -11.06 -2.51
CA ALA A 192 33.78 -10.16 -3.37
C ALA A 192 33.20 -10.03 -4.79
N PHE A 193 32.52 -11.08 -5.27
CA PHE A 193 31.87 -11.12 -6.57
C PHE A 193 30.41 -10.65 -6.49
N GLY A 194 29.91 -10.24 -5.32
CA GLY A 194 28.53 -9.77 -5.14
C GLY A 194 27.49 -10.88 -5.34
N LEU A 195 27.74 -12.07 -4.79
CA LEU A 195 26.83 -13.22 -4.82
C LEU A 195 26.23 -13.54 -3.44
N LEU A 196 26.92 -13.12 -2.37
CA LEU A 196 26.49 -13.24 -0.97
C LEU A 196 26.56 -11.90 -0.26
N LEU A 197 25.56 -11.63 0.57
CA LEU A 197 25.49 -10.42 1.38
C LEU A 197 25.77 -10.75 2.83
N VAL A 198 26.53 -9.88 3.49
CA VAL A 198 26.74 -9.95 4.92
C VAL A 198 25.58 -9.21 5.60
N GLU A 199 24.77 -9.94 6.35
CA GLU A 199 23.75 -9.31 7.18
C GLU A 199 24.45 -8.51 8.27
N LYS A 200 24.23 -7.19 8.29
CA LYS A 200 24.70 -6.37 9.40
C LYS A 200 23.92 -6.82 10.62
N ASN A 201 24.60 -7.50 11.54
CA ASN A 201 24.06 -7.88 12.84
C ASN A 201 23.26 -6.70 13.44
N GLU A 202 21.94 -6.84 13.47
CA GLU A 202 21.05 -5.91 14.16
C GLU A 202 21.38 -5.82 15.66
N THR A 203 22.30 -6.61 16.19
CA THR A 203 22.79 -6.51 17.57
C THR A 203 23.62 -5.26 17.88
N ALA A 204 23.96 -4.42 16.89
CA ALA A 204 24.37 -3.03 17.16
C ALA A 204 23.21 -2.02 17.15
N ILE A 205 22.02 -2.43 16.68
CA ILE A 205 20.78 -1.64 16.68
C ILE A 205 19.82 -2.12 17.79
N GLN A 206 19.98 -3.32 18.34
CA GLN A 206 19.30 -3.76 19.57
C GLN A 206 19.85 -3.09 20.84
N ASN A 207 21.00 -2.41 20.76
CA ASN A 207 21.44 -1.47 21.80
C ASN A 207 21.05 -0.01 21.50
N ASP A 208 20.24 0.24 20.46
CA ASP A 208 19.49 1.50 20.28
C ASP A 208 17.97 1.26 20.08
N GLN A 209 17.50 0.02 20.25
CA GLN A 209 16.13 -0.27 20.71
C GLN A 209 15.95 0.03 22.21
N SER A 210 17.01 0.57 22.84
CA SER A 210 16.99 1.30 24.09
C SER A 210 17.16 2.82 23.90
N SER A 211 16.92 3.34 22.69
CA SER A 211 16.04 4.49 22.64
C SER A 211 14.65 3.91 22.92
N PRO A 212 14.14 3.94 24.17
CA PRO A 212 12.69 3.95 24.29
C PRO A 212 12.28 5.04 23.29
N MET A 213 11.27 4.81 22.43
CA MET A 213 10.32 5.90 22.12
C MET A 213 10.28 6.65 23.43
N PRO A 214 10.79 7.91 23.54
CA PRO A 214 11.02 8.49 24.85
C PRO A 214 9.74 8.18 25.55
N THR A 215 9.84 7.32 26.58
CA THR A 215 8.70 7.02 27.40
C THR A 215 8.56 8.38 28.03
N ALA A 216 7.87 9.25 27.30
CA ALA A 216 7.44 10.53 27.71
C ALA A 216 6.69 10.04 28.91
N ASN A 217 7.34 10.24 30.06
CA ASN A 217 6.71 10.19 31.33
C ASN A 217 5.41 10.90 31.00
N ARG A 218 4.32 10.13 30.88
CA ARG A 218 3.00 10.65 30.60
C ARG A 218 2.59 11.28 31.92
N ASN A 219 3.38 12.26 32.35
CA ASN A 219 3.01 13.32 33.23
C ASN A 219 2.00 14.08 32.40
N ARG A 220 0.79 13.51 32.33
CA ARG A 220 -0.43 14.22 31.99
C ARG A 220 -0.43 15.39 32.95
N VAL A 221 -0.01 16.55 32.46
CA VAL A 221 -0.12 17.79 33.20
C VAL A 221 -1.61 18.09 33.22
N ASN A 222 -2.28 17.65 34.30
CA ASN A 222 -3.69 17.88 34.59
C ASN A 222 -3.96 19.38 34.63
N TYR A 223 -4.36 19.96 33.50
CA TYR A 223 -4.85 21.33 33.44
C TYR A 223 -5.95 21.46 32.39
N SER A 224 -7.13 20.99 32.78
CA SER A 224 -8.37 21.73 32.59
C SER A 224 -8.97 21.96 33.98
N ASN A 225 -9.59 23.11 34.21
CA ASN A 225 -10.38 23.37 35.44
C ASN A 225 -11.69 22.55 35.46
N SER A 226 -11.75 21.38 34.81
CA SER A 226 -12.86 20.43 34.89
C SER A 226 -12.31 19.02 35.14
N THR A 227 -12.00 18.75 36.41
CA THR A 227 -11.46 17.51 36.98
C THR A 227 -12.45 16.33 37.00
N ASP A 228 -13.43 16.27 36.09
CA ASP A 228 -14.58 15.35 36.23
C ASP A 228 -14.53 14.09 35.34
N VAL A 229 -13.46 13.86 34.55
CA VAL A 229 -13.38 12.64 33.73
C VAL A 229 -12.78 11.49 34.56
N THR A 230 -13.64 10.59 35.02
CA THR A 230 -13.31 9.40 35.82
C THR A 230 -13.07 8.18 34.93
N SER A 231 -12.13 7.30 35.28
CA SER A 231 -11.94 6.01 34.60
C SER A 231 -13.19 5.13 34.74
N TRP A 232 -13.43 4.19 33.81
CA TRP A 232 -14.62 3.34 33.91
C TRP A 232 -14.53 2.39 35.13
N GLU A 233 -13.32 2.08 35.58
CA GLU A 233 -13.03 1.30 36.77
C GLU A 233 -13.50 2.00 38.05
N GLU A 234 -13.36 3.32 38.12
CA GLU A 234 -13.75 4.14 39.27
C GLU A 234 -15.17 4.72 39.15
N LEU A 235 -15.76 4.69 37.95
CA LEU A 235 -17.08 5.25 37.68
C LEU A 235 -18.20 4.45 38.36
N GLU A 236 -19.13 5.16 39.02
CA GLU A 236 -20.30 4.59 39.68
C GLU A 236 -21.60 4.99 38.96
N LEU A 237 -22.52 4.04 38.73
CA LEU A 237 -23.75 4.31 37.98
C LEU A 237 -24.77 5.16 38.76
N ASN A 238 -24.82 5.03 40.08
CA ASN A 238 -25.79 5.72 40.93
C ASN A 238 -27.25 5.59 40.42
N GLY A 239 -27.62 4.41 39.91
CA GLY A 239 -28.95 4.13 39.36
C GLY A 239 -29.23 4.66 37.94
N LYS A 240 -28.28 5.38 37.34
CA LYS A 240 -28.36 5.91 35.97
C LYS A 240 -28.18 4.81 34.92
N ILE A 241 -28.63 5.08 33.70
CA ILE A 241 -28.49 4.17 32.55
C ILE A 241 -27.11 4.37 31.92
N PRO A 242 -26.25 3.33 31.80
CA PRO A 242 -24.97 3.47 31.11
C PRO A 242 -25.14 3.72 29.61
N ILE A 243 -24.32 4.61 29.06
CA ILE A 243 -24.15 4.81 27.61
C ILE A 243 -22.76 4.34 27.22
N TYR A 244 -22.70 3.35 26.34
CA TYR A 244 -21.48 2.75 25.81
C TYR A 244 -21.17 3.33 24.42
N PHE A 245 -19.96 3.84 24.25
CA PHE A 245 -19.43 4.29 22.96
C PHE A 245 -18.51 3.22 22.40
N VAL A 246 -18.70 2.82 21.15
CA VAL A 246 -17.95 1.70 20.55
C VAL A 246 -16.92 2.21 19.53
N PRO A 247 -15.67 2.52 19.93
CA PRO A 247 -14.61 2.84 18.99
C PRO A 247 -14.16 1.60 18.22
N HIS A 248 -13.63 1.80 17.02
CA HIS A 248 -13.22 0.70 16.11
C HIS A 248 -11.72 0.70 15.76
N MET A 249 -10.98 1.75 16.12
CA MET A 249 -9.53 1.85 15.88
C MET A 249 -8.83 2.21 17.19
N GLU A 250 -7.70 1.56 17.48
CA GLU A 250 -6.87 1.85 18.66
C GLU A 250 -6.00 3.10 18.44
N ASN A 251 -5.54 3.30 17.20
CA ASN A 251 -4.53 4.27 16.84
C ASN A 251 -5.06 5.67 16.47
N HIS A 252 -6.37 5.90 16.60
CA HIS A 252 -7.03 7.17 16.27
C HIS A 252 -7.99 7.62 17.37
N TYR A 253 -8.00 8.92 17.68
CA TYR A 253 -9.09 9.49 18.47
C TYR A 253 -10.42 9.46 17.68
N PRO A 254 -11.50 8.86 18.21
CA PRO A 254 -12.75 8.68 17.47
C PRO A 254 -13.61 9.96 17.50
N LEU A 255 -13.24 10.97 16.69
CA LEU A 255 -13.87 12.30 16.67
C LEU A 255 -15.40 12.24 16.66
N ALA A 256 -16.01 11.40 15.81
CA ALA A 256 -17.47 11.28 15.72
C ALA A 256 -18.11 10.87 17.06
N LEU A 257 -17.54 9.89 17.76
CA LEU A 257 -18.04 9.48 19.08
C LEU A 257 -17.76 10.55 20.14
N GLY A 258 -16.63 11.24 20.06
CA GLY A 258 -16.31 12.38 20.94
C GLY A 258 -17.31 13.54 20.79
N MET A 259 -17.70 13.87 19.56
CA MET A 259 -18.72 14.89 19.28
C MET A 259 -20.09 14.48 19.85
N ILE A 260 -20.46 13.20 19.72
CA ILE A 260 -21.70 12.67 20.33
C ILE A 260 -21.63 12.72 21.86
N PHE A 261 -20.49 12.34 22.46
CA PHE A 261 -20.28 12.44 23.90
C PHE A 261 -20.44 13.89 24.38
N SER A 262 -19.80 14.83 23.68
CA SER A 262 -19.91 16.26 24.00
C SER A 262 -21.33 16.77 23.83
N ALA A 263 -22.04 16.34 22.79
CA ALA A 263 -23.42 16.74 22.56
C ALA A 263 -24.36 16.28 23.68
N ILE A 264 -24.14 15.09 24.24
CA ILE A 264 -24.95 14.55 25.35
C ILE A 264 -24.60 15.22 26.67
N SER A 265 -23.29 15.37 26.96
CA SER A 265 -22.80 15.97 28.21
C SER A 265 -23.28 17.40 28.40
N GLU A 266 -23.34 18.18 27.32
CA GLU A 266 -23.63 19.62 27.37
C GLU A 266 -25.11 19.93 27.11
N TYR A 267 -25.92 18.93 26.78
CA TYR A 267 -27.32 19.13 26.42
C TYR A 267 -28.12 19.75 27.58
N LYS A 268 -28.69 20.93 27.34
CA LYS A 268 -29.47 21.71 28.34
C LYS A 268 -28.75 21.79 29.70
N ASN A 269 -27.45 22.12 29.69
CA ASN A 269 -26.60 22.18 30.87
C ASN A 269 -26.51 20.84 31.63
N GLY A 270 -26.39 19.73 30.90
CA GLY A 270 -26.22 18.39 31.49
C GLY A 270 -27.50 17.70 31.92
N ALA A 271 -28.68 18.13 31.43
CA ALA A 271 -29.97 17.56 31.83
C ALA A 271 -30.09 16.05 31.56
N LEU A 272 -29.38 15.52 30.55
CA LEU A 272 -29.34 14.06 30.30
C LEU A 272 -28.51 13.31 31.35
N LEU A 273 -27.54 13.96 31.98
CA LEU A 273 -26.65 13.35 32.97
C LEU A 273 -27.36 13.02 34.29
N ASP A 274 -28.56 13.54 34.53
CA ASP A 274 -29.40 13.13 35.66
C ASP A 274 -29.88 11.67 35.51
N LYS A 275 -30.02 11.22 34.26
CA LYS A 275 -30.59 9.91 33.90
C LYS A 275 -29.57 8.95 33.31
N TYR A 276 -28.55 9.47 32.64
CA TYR A 276 -27.54 8.69 31.94
C TYR A 276 -26.16 8.84 32.58
N CYS A 277 -25.40 7.76 32.55
CA CYS A 277 -23.98 7.75 32.91
C CYS A 277 -23.18 7.48 31.63
N LEU A 278 -22.35 8.44 31.21
CA LEU A 278 -21.52 8.29 30.02
C LEU A 278 -20.29 7.46 30.38
N VAL A 279 -20.17 6.26 29.81
CA VAL A 279 -18.95 5.46 29.96
C VAL A 279 -17.85 6.14 29.13
N PRO A 280 -16.66 6.40 29.71
CA PRO A 280 -15.56 7.07 29.00
C PRO A 280 -15.23 6.39 27.68
N ILE A 281 -14.91 7.19 26.67
CA ILE A 281 -14.48 6.67 25.37
C ILE A 281 -13.08 6.10 25.55
N THR A 282 -12.95 4.78 25.42
CA THR A 282 -11.67 4.09 25.47
C THR A 282 -11.68 2.90 24.53
N TYR A 283 -10.55 2.64 23.88
CA TYR A 283 -10.42 1.46 23.03
C TYR A 283 -10.25 0.21 23.91
N LEU A 284 -11.16 -0.74 23.75
CA LEU A 284 -11.04 -2.08 24.31
C LEU A 284 -11.36 -3.08 23.19
N SER A 285 -10.64 -4.20 23.16
CA SER A 285 -11.06 -5.32 22.32
C SER A 285 -12.48 -5.76 22.72
N PRO A 286 -13.29 -6.33 21.80
CA PRO A 286 -14.65 -6.74 22.12
C PRO A 286 -14.77 -7.55 23.41
N ASP A 287 -13.86 -8.51 23.63
CA ASP A 287 -13.83 -9.32 24.85
C ASP A 287 -13.54 -8.50 26.11
N LYS A 288 -12.60 -7.54 26.05
CA LYS A 288 -12.29 -6.66 27.18
C LYS A 288 -13.43 -5.69 27.47
N PHE A 289 -14.12 -5.20 26.44
CA PHE A 289 -15.27 -4.32 26.59
C PHE A 289 -16.44 -5.05 27.28
N LEU A 290 -16.70 -6.30 26.86
CA LEU A 290 -17.75 -7.14 27.42
C LEU A 290 -17.43 -7.60 28.85
N ASN A 291 -16.18 -8.01 29.12
CA ASN A 291 -15.77 -8.49 30.44
C ASN A 291 -15.40 -7.38 31.44
N GLY A 292 -15.19 -6.15 30.96
CA GLY A 292 -14.87 -4.98 31.77
C GLY A 292 -16.09 -4.08 31.99
N PRO A 293 -16.21 -2.93 31.30
CA PRO A 293 -17.29 -1.97 31.51
C PRO A 293 -18.69 -2.59 31.45
N TYR A 294 -18.97 -3.43 30.46
CA TYR A 294 -20.30 -4.01 30.30
C TYR A 294 -20.64 -5.01 31.42
N ARG A 295 -19.68 -5.82 31.86
CA ARG A 295 -19.87 -6.72 33.01
C ARG A 295 -20.15 -5.95 34.30
N LYS A 296 -19.51 -4.79 34.49
CA LYS A 296 -19.72 -3.92 35.66
C LYS A 296 -21.09 -3.22 35.63
N PHE A 297 -21.47 -2.68 34.49
CA PHE A 297 -22.60 -1.74 34.38
C PHE A 297 -23.90 -2.34 33.82
N GLY A 298 -23.83 -3.45 33.09
CA GLY A 298 -24.99 -4.18 32.58
C GLY A 298 -25.77 -3.44 31.48
N ASN A 299 -27.10 -3.64 31.45
CA ASN A 299 -27.97 -3.12 30.39
C ASN A 299 -27.85 -1.60 30.22
N GLY A 300 -27.63 -1.15 28.98
CA GLY A 300 -27.48 0.25 28.64
C GLY A 300 -27.85 0.59 27.20
N VAL A 301 -27.46 1.80 26.80
CA VAL A 301 -27.57 2.29 25.42
C VAL A 301 -26.20 2.18 24.76
N TRP A 302 -26.16 1.61 23.55
CA TRP A 302 -24.93 1.38 22.80
C TRP A 302 -24.92 2.23 21.53
N LEU A 303 -23.87 3.03 21.37
CA LEU A 303 -23.73 3.98 20.26
C LEU A 303 -22.64 3.52 19.30
N PHE A 304 -23.04 3.25 18.06
CA PHE A 304 -22.17 2.78 16.99
C PHE A 304 -22.04 3.84 15.90
N SER A 305 -20.80 4.25 15.61
CA SER A 305 -20.47 5.10 14.45
C SER A 305 -20.01 4.23 13.28
N ASN A 306 -20.90 4.02 12.32
CA ASN A 306 -20.69 3.17 11.17
C ASN A 306 -20.06 3.93 10.00
N TYR A 307 -18.92 3.43 9.56
CA TYR A 307 -18.30 3.71 8.28
C TYR A 307 -18.00 2.38 7.56
N MET A 308 -17.62 2.41 6.29
CA MET A 308 -17.50 1.21 5.46
C MET A 308 -16.58 0.14 6.09
N TRP A 309 -15.49 0.58 6.71
CA TRP A 309 -14.52 -0.30 7.38
C TRP A 309 -14.90 -0.68 8.82
N SER A 310 -15.90 -0.04 9.43
CA SER A 310 -16.32 -0.33 10.82
C SER A 310 -17.69 -1.00 10.93
N LEU A 311 -18.51 -0.94 9.88
CA LEU A 311 -19.90 -1.39 9.91
C LEU A 311 -20.04 -2.86 10.30
N GLU A 312 -19.27 -3.76 9.70
CA GLU A 312 -19.36 -5.20 9.98
C GLU A 312 -18.99 -5.52 11.43
N THR A 313 -17.89 -4.94 11.94
CA THR A 313 -17.45 -5.10 13.34
C THR A 313 -18.49 -4.54 14.31
N ASN A 314 -19.04 -3.36 14.03
CA ASN A 314 -20.09 -2.75 14.86
C ASN A 314 -21.34 -3.61 14.92
N LEU A 315 -21.77 -4.18 13.78
CA LEU A 315 -22.92 -5.08 13.72
C LEU A 315 -22.70 -6.36 14.53
N LYS A 316 -21.51 -6.97 14.44
CA LYS A 316 -21.13 -8.14 15.26
C LYS A 316 -21.20 -7.83 16.76
N ILE A 317 -20.64 -6.70 17.20
CA ILE A 317 -20.70 -6.28 18.61
C ILE A 317 -22.16 -6.06 19.04
N SER A 318 -22.96 -5.38 18.20
CA SER A 318 -24.39 -5.16 18.42
C SER A 318 -25.16 -6.46 18.61
N GLU A 319 -24.87 -7.50 17.80
CA GLU A 319 -25.45 -8.84 17.94
C GLU A 319 -25.04 -9.52 19.25
N ILE A 320 -23.75 -9.50 19.61
CA ILE A 320 -23.24 -10.14 20.83
C ILE A 320 -23.88 -9.53 22.08
N VAL A 321 -23.97 -8.20 22.13
CA VAL A 321 -24.57 -7.46 23.25
C VAL A 321 -26.06 -7.82 23.41
N LYS A 322 -26.78 -7.93 22.29
CA LYS A 322 -28.19 -8.35 22.27
C LYS A 322 -28.39 -9.80 22.72
N GLN A 323 -27.45 -10.69 22.40
CA GLN A 323 -27.50 -12.10 22.82
C GLN A 323 -27.20 -12.30 24.32
N HIS A 324 -26.30 -11.50 24.89
CA HIS A 324 -25.90 -11.64 26.29
C HIS A 324 -27.00 -11.22 27.28
N MET A 325 -27.66 -10.08 27.02
CA MET A 325 -28.83 -9.64 27.78
C MET A 325 -29.84 -8.92 26.89
N ASN A 326 -31.10 -9.39 26.92
CA ASN A 326 -32.22 -8.84 26.14
C ASN A 326 -32.64 -7.40 26.54
N GLY A 327 -31.88 -6.72 27.41
CA GLY A 327 -32.22 -5.40 27.93
C GLY A 327 -31.44 -4.21 27.36
N ASN A 328 -30.50 -4.45 26.45
CA ASN A 328 -29.74 -3.37 25.80
C ASN A 328 -30.51 -2.72 24.64
N LEU A 329 -30.23 -1.43 24.43
CA LEU A 329 -30.67 -0.68 23.26
C LEU A 329 -29.46 -0.30 22.39
N THR A 330 -29.55 -0.53 21.09
CA THR A 330 -28.48 -0.22 20.12
C THR A 330 -28.91 0.88 19.16
N ILE A 331 -28.03 1.86 18.98
CA ILE A 331 -28.24 3.01 18.10
C ILE A 331 -27.07 3.08 17.13
N HIS A 332 -27.38 3.00 15.84
CA HIS A 332 -26.41 2.99 14.75
C HIS A 332 -26.52 4.30 13.96
N GLY A 333 -25.41 5.01 13.78
CA GLY A 333 -25.33 6.24 13.00
C GLY A 333 -24.09 6.25 12.11
N GLY A 334 -23.86 7.35 11.40
CA GLY A 334 -22.67 7.55 10.57
C GLY A 334 -22.89 7.26 9.07
N PRO A 335 -21.91 7.60 8.22
CA PRO A 335 -22.04 7.63 6.76
C PRO A 335 -22.45 6.32 6.08
N SER A 336 -22.18 5.16 6.71
CA SER A 336 -22.55 3.86 6.15
C SER A 336 -23.87 3.31 6.66
N THR A 337 -24.58 4.04 7.54
CA THR A 337 -25.96 3.71 7.92
C THR A 337 -26.90 4.12 6.79
N PRO A 338 -27.64 3.20 6.15
CA PRO A 338 -28.41 3.51 4.94
C PRO A 338 -29.54 4.52 5.17
N ASN A 339 -29.59 5.55 4.34
CA ASN A 339 -30.56 6.64 4.40
C ASN A 339 -31.76 6.40 3.48
N TYR A 340 -31.60 5.74 2.33
CA TYR A 340 -32.73 5.43 1.44
C TYR A 340 -33.72 4.46 2.11
N GLU A 341 -35.02 4.79 2.09
CA GLU A 341 -36.05 4.09 2.87
C GLU A 341 -36.03 2.57 2.69
N LYS A 342 -36.04 2.09 1.44
CA LYS A 342 -36.01 0.65 1.15
C LYS A 342 -34.72 -0.03 1.64
N LYS A 343 -33.56 0.59 1.41
CA LYS A 343 -32.25 0.07 1.86
C LYS A 343 -32.13 0.06 3.38
N CYS A 344 -32.68 1.07 4.04
CA CYS A 344 -32.76 1.12 5.49
C CYS A 344 -33.69 0.02 6.02
N ALA A 345 -34.84 -0.23 5.39
CA ALA A 345 -35.72 -1.33 5.79
C ALA A 345 -35.02 -2.71 5.63
N GLU A 346 -34.34 -2.94 4.51
CA GLU A 346 -33.51 -4.14 4.28
C GLU A 346 -32.42 -4.29 5.35
N PHE A 347 -31.76 -3.19 5.71
CA PHE A 347 -30.74 -3.15 6.77
C PHE A 347 -31.31 -3.60 8.13
N PHE A 348 -32.50 -3.15 8.51
CA PHE A 348 -33.14 -3.57 9.77
C PHE A 348 -33.66 -5.01 9.75
N ILE A 349 -34.06 -5.53 8.57
CA ILE A 349 -34.47 -6.92 8.39
C ILE A 349 -33.27 -7.84 8.57
N LYS A 350 -32.14 -7.51 7.93
CA LYS A 350 -30.89 -8.27 8.01
C LYS A 350 -30.29 -8.21 9.41
N ASN A 351 -30.32 -7.03 10.04
CA ASN A 351 -29.66 -6.78 11.32
C ASN A 351 -30.69 -6.58 12.44
N LYS A 352 -31.19 -7.68 13.00
CA LYS A 352 -32.17 -7.67 14.09
C LYS A 352 -31.64 -7.01 15.38
N SER A 353 -30.31 -6.94 15.51
CA SER A 353 -29.64 -6.30 16.63
C SER A 353 -29.77 -4.78 16.63
N VAL A 354 -30.09 -4.14 15.49
CA VAL A 354 -30.27 -2.69 15.37
C VAL A 354 -31.68 -2.29 15.80
N ASP A 355 -31.76 -1.37 16.77
CA ASP A 355 -33.03 -0.84 17.28
C ASP A 355 -33.38 0.52 16.68
N ILE A 356 -32.39 1.41 16.58
CA ILE A 356 -32.53 2.76 16.03
C ILE A 356 -31.37 3.04 15.07
N ALA A 357 -31.68 3.62 13.92
CA ALA A 357 -30.73 4.17 12.97
C ALA A 357 -30.88 5.69 12.92
N VAL A 358 -29.77 6.40 13.11
CA VAL A 358 -29.68 7.86 13.02
C VAL A 358 -29.12 8.24 11.65
N HIS A 359 -29.83 9.14 10.95
CA HIS A 359 -29.50 9.60 9.61
C HIS A 359 -28.90 11.01 9.63
N GLY A 360 -27.78 11.20 8.93
CA GLY A 360 -27.09 12.49 8.86
C GLY A 360 -26.29 12.81 10.13
N GLU A 361 -26.42 14.05 10.62
CA GLU A 361 -25.72 14.54 11.82
C GLU A 361 -26.39 14.01 13.10
N GLY A 362 -25.59 13.38 13.96
CA GLY A 362 -26.07 12.67 15.14
C GLY A 362 -26.14 13.54 16.39
N GLU A 363 -25.42 14.66 16.43
CA GLU A 363 -25.18 15.44 17.66
C GLU A 363 -26.47 15.96 18.29
N VAL A 364 -27.41 16.46 17.48
CA VAL A 364 -28.73 16.89 17.99
C VAL A 364 -29.69 15.71 18.12
N THR A 365 -29.73 14.84 17.11
CA THR A 365 -30.66 13.71 17.03
C THR A 365 -30.55 12.79 18.24
N ILE A 366 -29.33 12.50 18.69
CA ILE A 366 -29.10 11.57 19.79
C ILE A 366 -29.70 12.07 21.11
N ASN A 367 -29.65 13.38 21.36
CA ASN A 367 -30.20 13.97 22.59
C ASN A 367 -31.73 13.81 22.64
N GLU A 368 -32.40 14.06 21.52
CA GLU A 368 -33.86 13.88 21.40
C GLU A 368 -34.27 12.40 21.51
N VAL A 369 -33.46 11.48 20.94
CA VAL A 369 -33.67 10.04 21.14
C VAL A 369 -33.56 9.66 22.61
N LEU A 370 -32.50 10.11 23.31
CA LEU A 370 -32.26 9.81 24.72
C LEU A 370 -33.35 10.37 25.65
N GLU A 371 -33.92 11.55 25.35
CA GLU A 371 -35.08 12.06 26.09
C GLU A 371 -36.27 11.08 26.05
N CYS A 372 -36.41 10.31 24.96
CA CYS A 372 -37.53 9.40 24.72
C CYS A 372 -37.36 7.99 25.32
N LEU A 373 -36.15 7.60 25.71
CA LEU A 373 -35.89 6.24 26.23
C LEU A 373 -36.28 6.12 27.72
N PHE A 374 -36.47 4.93 28.24
CA PHE A 374 -36.66 4.68 29.67
C PHE A 374 -36.27 3.26 30.05
N LYS A 375 -36.05 3.02 31.35
CA LYS A 375 -35.87 1.67 31.89
C LYS A 375 -37.24 1.09 32.25
N ASN A 376 -37.64 -0.01 31.62
CA ASN A 376 -38.92 -0.64 31.89
C ASN A 376 -38.88 -1.48 33.20
N LYS A 377 -40.00 -2.10 33.57
CA LYS A 377 -40.11 -2.92 34.81
C LYS A 377 -39.15 -4.11 34.85
N SER A 378 -38.71 -4.65 33.71
CA SER A 378 -37.74 -5.75 33.65
C SER A 378 -36.29 -5.26 33.63
N GLY A 379 -36.06 -3.95 33.78
CA GLY A 379 -34.73 -3.36 33.75
C GLY A 379 -34.14 -3.22 32.34
N ALA A 380 -34.91 -3.51 31.29
CA ALA A 380 -34.52 -3.31 29.91
C ALA A 380 -34.72 -1.86 29.49
N ILE A 381 -33.81 -1.36 28.66
CA ILE A 381 -33.92 -0.03 28.05
C ILE A 381 -34.89 -0.12 26.88
N SER A 382 -35.90 0.77 26.87
CA SER A 382 -36.99 0.74 25.90
C SER A 382 -37.46 2.17 25.56
N TYR A 383 -38.40 2.28 24.62
CA TYR A 383 -39.03 3.52 24.22
C TYR A 383 -40.50 3.31 23.86
N GLY A 384 -41.30 4.36 23.99
CA GLY A 384 -42.65 4.40 23.43
C GLY A 384 -42.55 4.77 21.95
N ALA A 385 -43.16 3.98 21.06
CA ALA A 385 -43.12 4.25 19.61
C ALA A 385 -43.73 5.63 19.28
N GLU A 386 -44.70 6.05 20.07
CA GLU A 386 -45.33 7.38 20.06
C GLU A 386 -44.37 8.52 20.42
N ASN A 387 -43.35 8.27 21.25
CA ASN A 387 -42.39 9.29 21.70
C ASN A 387 -41.37 9.59 20.60
N LEU A 388 -40.90 8.55 19.90
CA LEU A 388 -39.91 8.69 18.82
C LEU A 388 -40.48 9.28 17.53
N LYS A 389 -41.81 9.29 17.35
CA LYS A 389 -42.46 9.79 16.13
C LYS A 389 -42.08 11.24 15.78
N ASN A 390 -41.79 12.06 16.80
CA ASN A 390 -41.47 13.48 16.63
C ASN A 390 -39.96 13.75 16.54
N VAL A 391 -39.11 12.75 16.77
CA VAL A 391 -37.66 12.90 16.62
C VAL A 391 -37.34 12.86 15.13
N THR A 392 -36.75 13.92 14.59
CA THR A 392 -36.41 13.95 13.16
C THR A 392 -35.08 13.24 12.87
N GLY A 393 -34.97 12.60 11.71
CA GLY A 393 -33.73 11.99 11.22
C GLY A 393 -33.46 10.59 11.74
N ILE A 394 -34.48 9.81 12.11
CA ILE A 394 -34.32 8.43 12.58
C ILE A 394 -35.21 7.42 11.84
N THR A 395 -34.73 6.18 11.77
CA THR A 395 -35.56 4.98 11.57
C THR A 395 -35.48 4.14 12.85
N TYR A 396 -36.59 3.58 13.33
CA TYR A 396 -36.59 2.76 14.53
C TYR A 396 -37.54 1.58 14.43
N ARG A 397 -37.25 0.53 15.21
CA ARG A 397 -38.07 -0.68 15.29
C ARG A 397 -39.29 -0.46 16.19
N ASN A 398 -40.48 -0.88 15.79
CA ASN A 398 -41.64 -0.88 16.67
C ASN A 398 -41.88 -2.29 17.22
N TYR A 399 -41.49 -2.51 18.46
CA TYR A 399 -41.70 -3.81 19.13
C TYR A 399 -43.16 -4.11 19.48
N LYS A 400 -44.07 -3.12 19.39
CA LYS A 400 -45.50 -3.33 19.61
C LYS A 400 -46.25 -3.70 18.32
N ALA A 401 -45.66 -3.49 17.15
CA ALA A 401 -46.25 -3.87 15.87
C ALA A 401 -46.06 -5.37 15.62
N GLU A 402 -47.07 -6.04 15.06
CA GLU A 402 -46.91 -7.40 14.54
C GLU A 402 -45.76 -7.39 13.53
N ASN A 403 -44.82 -8.34 13.67
CA ASN A 403 -43.62 -8.51 12.84
C ASN A 403 -42.47 -7.49 13.00
N ASN A 404 -42.41 -6.72 14.11
CA ASN A 404 -41.30 -5.77 14.38
C ASN A 404 -41.09 -4.74 13.24
N GLN A 405 -42.19 -4.19 12.71
CA GLN A 405 -42.18 -3.18 11.65
C GLN A 405 -41.27 -1.99 11.99
N VAL A 406 -40.61 -1.42 10.99
CA VAL A 406 -39.78 -0.21 11.15
C VAL A 406 -40.55 1.05 10.76
N TYR A 407 -40.33 2.12 11.49
CA TYR A 407 -40.91 3.44 11.22
C TYR A 407 -39.80 4.44 10.93
N ARG A 408 -40.00 5.26 9.91
CA ARG A 408 -39.11 6.33 9.51
C ARG A 408 -39.76 7.67 9.84
N THR A 409 -38.96 8.58 10.37
CA THR A 409 -39.36 9.95 10.73
C THR A 409 -38.95 10.95 9.64
N GLU A 410 -39.48 12.17 9.74
CA GLU A 410 -39.10 13.27 8.86
C GLU A 410 -37.59 13.51 8.85
N ALA A 411 -37.03 13.89 7.70
CA ALA A 411 -35.60 14.15 7.57
C ALA A 411 -35.17 15.35 8.41
N ARG A 412 -34.00 15.25 9.06
CA ARG A 412 -33.43 16.35 9.85
C ARG A 412 -32.67 17.34 8.95
N ASN A 413 -32.90 18.62 9.18
CA ASN A 413 -32.06 19.68 8.63
C ASN A 413 -30.70 19.70 9.32
N ARG A 414 -29.62 19.86 8.55
CA ARG A 414 -28.27 20.00 9.10
C ARG A 414 -28.16 21.16 10.10
N LEU A 415 -27.28 20.98 11.07
CA LEU A 415 -26.94 21.96 12.09
C LEU A 415 -26.41 23.24 11.43
N LYS A 416 -26.98 24.38 11.84
CA LYS A 416 -26.60 25.69 11.28
C LYS A 416 -25.31 26.22 11.88
N GLU A 417 -25.09 25.97 13.16
CA GLU A 417 -23.99 26.49 13.97
C GLU A 417 -23.23 25.29 14.57
N PRO A 418 -22.18 24.80 13.89
CA PRO A 418 -21.47 23.59 14.33
C PRO A 418 -20.80 23.77 15.71
N ASP A 419 -20.47 25.02 16.08
CA ASP A 419 -19.93 25.36 17.40
C ASP A 419 -20.91 25.21 18.56
N SER A 420 -22.20 24.96 18.30
CA SER A 420 -23.15 24.63 19.37
C SER A 420 -22.81 23.33 20.10
N ILE A 421 -21.94 22.50 19.51
CA ILE A 421 -21.42 21.27 20.12
C ILE A 421 -19.96 21.51 20.50
N PRO A 422 -19.59 21.53 21.78
CA PRO A 422 -18.22 21.77 22.20
C PRO A 422 -17.22 20.73 21.68
N SER A 423 -15.93 21.08 21.70
CA SER A 423 -14.87 20.19 21.24
C SER A 423 -14.57 19.10 22.27
N PRO A 424 -14.53 17.82 21.88
CA PRO A 424 -14.14 16.75 22.79
C PRO A 424 -12.67 16.85 23.22
N TYR A 425 -11.80 17.46 22.41
CA TYR A 425 -10.41 17.74 22.78
C TYR A 425 -10.36 18.80 23.89
N ASN A 426 -10.99 19.96 23.67
CA ASN A 426 -10.92 21.08 24.62
C ASN A 426 -11.67 20.79 25.94
N LYS A 427 -12.62 19.84 25.92
CA LYS A 427 -13.33 19.34 27.11
C LYS A 427 -12.59 18.20 27.84
N GLY A 428 -11.48 17.69 27.29
CA GLY A 428 -10.71 16.60 27.89
C GLY A 428 -11.37 15.22 27.81
N TYR A 429 -12.39 15.03 26.96
CA TYR A 429 -13.08 13.73 26.83
C TYR A 429 -12.19 12.64 26.22
N PHE A 430 -11.09 13.02 25.59
CA PHE A 430 -10.07 12.10 25.08
C PHE A 430 -8.87 11.91 26.02
N ASP A 431 -8.80 12.63 27.15
CA ASP A 431 -7.67 12.57 28.06
C ASP A 431 -7.49 11.16 28.66
N LEU A 432 -8.58 10.40 28.83
CA LEU A 432 -8.55 9.02 29.33
C LEU A 432 -8.53 7.94 28.23
N TYR A 433 -8.39 8.32 26.95
CA TYR A 433 -8.38 7.33 25.88
C TYR A 433 -7.18 6.39 26.01
N GLY A 434 -7.44 5.10 26.21
CA GLY A 434 -6.43 4.09 26.57
C GLY A 434 -5.66 3.48 25.38
N GLY A 435 -5.83 4.00 24.16
CA GLY A 435 -5.18 3.45 22.95
C GLY A 435 -3.75 3.94 22.73
N ASN A 436 -2.98 3.18 21.95
CA ASN A 436 -1.72 3.64 21.35
C ASN A 436 -2.02 4.58 20.17
N VAL A 437 -2.40 5.81 20.50
CA VAL A 437 -2.84 6.78 19.49
C VAL A 437 -1.65 7.37 18.75
N ASP A 438 -1.73 7.29 17.43
CA ASP A 438 -0.74 7.86 16.51
C ASP A 438 -1.35 9.01 15.69
N ALA A 439 -2.68 9.06 15.58
CA ALA A 439 -3.40 10.04 14.78
C ALA A 439 -4.59 10.69 15.51
N ALA A 440 -4.80 11.98 15.26
CA ALA A 440 -5.97 12.74 15.71
C ALA A 440 -6.70 13.34 14.52
N ILE A 441 -8.03 13.36 14.58
CA ILE A 441 -8.90 13.87 13.51
C ILE A 441 -9.56 15.17 13.96
N ILE A 442 -9.48 16.23 13.16
CA ILE A 442 -10.20 17.49 13.38
C ILE A 442 -11.06 17.83 12.16
N GLU A 443 -12.09 18.66 12.35
CA GLU A 443 -12.84 19.32 11.29
C GLU A 443 -12.68 20.83 11.47
N SER A 444 -12.09 21.54 10.50
CA SER A 444 -12.08 23.01 10.52
C SER A 444 -13.39 23.57 9.91
N ASN A 445 -13.98 22.79 9.00
CA ASN A 445 -15.28 23.07 8.41
C ASN A 445 -15.98 21.78 7.96
N ARG A 446 -17.30 21.87 7.80
CA ARG A 446 -18.15 20.74 7.42
C ARG A 446 -18.98 21.06 6.18
N GLY A 447 -18.98 20.11 5.24
CA GLY A 447 -19.76 20.13 4.00
C GLY A 447 -18.94 20.34 2.73
N CYS A 448 -19.55 20.04 1.58
CA CYS A 448 -18.90 20.12 0.27
C CYS A 448 -19.82 20.79 -0.76
N PRO A 449 -19.34 21.76 -1.56
CA PRO A 449 -20.16 22.43 -2.57
C PRO A 449 -20.30 21.61 -3.87
N PHE A 450 -19.54 20.52 -4.01
CA PHE A 450 -19.54 19.68 -5.21
C PHE A 450 -20.70 18.67 -5.19
N LYS A 451 -21.20 18.31 -6.37
CA LYS A 451 -22.38 17.44 -6.55
C LYS A 451 -22.03 16.04 -7.06
N CYS A 452 -20.84 15.57 -6.75
CA CYS A 452 -20.30 14.32 -7.29
C CYS A 452 -21.19 13.14 -6.92
N THR A 453 -21.66 12.37 -7.90
CA THR A 453 -22.67 11.33 -7.67
C THR A 453 -22.14 10.15 -6.86
N PHE A 454 -20.85 9.85 -6.93
CA PHE A 454 -20.21 8.78 -6.16
C PHE A 454 -19.92 9.12 -4.70
N CYS A 455 -20.08 10.39 -4.30
CA CYS A 455 -19.56 10.90 -3.02
C CYS A 455 -20.68 11.14 -2.01
N ASP A 456 -20.50 10.65 -0.78
CA ASP A 456 -21.44 10.93 0.31
C ASP A 456 -21.35 12.37 0.84
N TRP A 457 -20.17 13.01 0.75
CA TRP A 457 -20.07 14.44 1.11
C TRP A 457 -20.85 15.36 0.18
N GLY A 458 -21.03 14.95 -1.08
CA GLY A 458 -21.80 15.68 -2.09
C GLY A 458 -23.26 15.24 -2.21
N SER A 459 -23.69 14.20 -1.46
CA SER A 459 -25.04 13.62 -1.53
C SER A 459 -26.14 14.58 -1.10
N ALA A 460 -25.77 15.61 -0.36
CA ALA A 460 -26.63 16.76 -0.12
C ALA A 460 -26.38 17.83 -1.18
N THR A 461 -27.41 18.04 -1.99
CA THR A 461 -27.62 19.16 -2.91
C THR A 461 -26.94 20.48 -2.49
N ASN A 462 -25.74 20.74 -3.02
CA ASN A 462 -25.10 22.07 -3.00
C ASN A 462 -24.90 22.65 -1.59
N GLN A 463 -24.26 21.90 -0.69
CA GLN A 463 -24.14 22.31 0.70
C GLN A 463 -23.32 23.59 0.86
N LYS A 464 -23.90 24.56 1.56
CA LYS A 464 -23.15 25.70 2.09
C LYS A 464 -22.23 25.18 3.19
N ILE A 465 -20.92 25.33 3.00
CA ILE A 465 -19.89 24.97 3.98
C ILE A 465 -20.15 25.73 5.30
N ARG A 466 -20.11 25.03 6.42
CA ARG A 466 -20.16 25.61 7.77
C ARG A 466 -18.78 25.51 8.40
N LYS A 467 -18.29 26.60 8.96
CA LYS A 467 -16.97 26.66 9.57
C LYS A 467 -17.12 26.55 11.08
N PHE A 468 -16.24 25.78 11.72
CA PHE A 468 -16.04 25.89 13.16
C PHE A 468 -15.28 27.18 13.47
N ASP A 469 -15.43 27.68 14.69
CA ASP A 469 -14.66 28.81 15.18
C ASP A 469 -13.15 28.55 15.01
N LEU A 470 -12.41 29.58 14.61
CA LEU A 470 -11.00 29.43 14.29
C LEU A 470 -10.15 29.18 15.54
N GLU A 471 -10.44 29.87 16.64
CA GLU A 471 -9.70 29.73 17.88
C GLU A 471 -9.99 28.39 18.55
N ARG A 472 -11.22 27.88 18.45
CA ARG A 472 -11.53 26.49 18.80
C ARG A 472 -10.61 25.50 18.08
N VAL A 473 -10.49 25.61 16.76
CA VAL A 473 -9.68 24.69 15.95
C VAL A 473 -8.19 24.81 16.30
N LYS A 474 -7.69 26.01 16.57
CA LYS A 474 -6.31 26.20 17.07
C LYS A 474 -6.10 25.53 18.43
N GLN A 475 -7.06 25.61 19.36
CA GLN A 475 -6.97 24.90 20.64
C GLN A 475 -6.93 23.38 20.45
N GLU A 476 -7.69 22.84 19.51
CA GLU A 476 -7.65 21.40 19.16
C GLU A 476 -6.25 21.02 18.63
N ILE A 477 -5.68 21.80 17.71
CA ILE A 477 -4.33 21.58 17.16
C ILE A 477 -3.26 21.67 18.27
N GLU A 478 -3.36 22.64 19.18
CA GLU A 478 -2.45 22.77 20.32
C GLU A 478 -2.57 21.55 21.25
N TRP A 479 -3.78 21.10 21.57
CA TRP A 479 -4.00 19.90 22.38
C TRP A 479 -3.35 18.68 21.73
N ILE A 480 -3.49 18.50 20.42
CA ILE A 480 -2.91 17.40 19.65
C ILE A 480 -1.37 17.43 19.72
N ALA A 481 -0.77 18.59 19.48
CA ALA A 481 0.68 18.77 19.55
C ALA A 481 1.22 18.50 20.97
N ARG A 482 0.54 19.02 22.00
CA ARG A 482 0.89 18.83 23.42
C ARG A 482 0.80 17.38 23.88
N ASN A 483 -0.09 16.60 23.28
CA ASN A 483 -0.26 15.17 23.59
C ASN A 483 0.62 14.26 22.71
N ASN A 484 1.61 14.83 22.00
CA ASN A 484 2.58 14.10 21.18
C ASN A 484 1.95 13.23 20.09
N VAL A 485 0.84 13.68 19.49
CA VAL A 485 0.19 12.95 18.40
C VAL A 485 0.95 13.19 17.10
N ARG A 486 1.40 12.12 16.47
CA ARG A 486 2.26 12.17 15.27
C ARG A 486 1.54 12.69 14.03
N VAL A 487 0.32 12.19 13.78
CA VAL A 487 -0.43 12.47 12.55
C VAL A 487 -1.66 13.33 12.85
N LEU A 488 -1.79 14.46 12.16
CA LEU A 488 -2.99 15.29 12.18
C LEU A 488 -3.82 15.08 10.91
N TRP A 489 -5.01 14.51 11.05
CA TRP A 489 -5.99 14.38 9.98
C TRP A 489 -6.98 15.54 10.01
N ILE A 490 -7.02 16.35 8.95
CA ILE A 490 -8.04 17.39 8.78
C ILE A 490 -9.13 16.82 7.86
N ALA A 491 -10.25 16.41 8.46
CA ALA A 491 -11.38 15.79 7.78
C ALA A 491 -12.26 16.79 7.01
N ASP A 492 -11.66 17.87 6.49
CA ASP A 492 -12.33 18.86 5.67
C ASP A 492 -12.52 18.34 4.24
N ALA A 493 -13.59 18.82 3.58
CA ALA A 493 -13.85 18.48 2.18
C ALA A 493 -12.91 19.09 1.16
N ASN A 494 -12.40 20.27 1.45
CA ASN A 494 -11.63 21.08 0.51
C ASN A 494 -10.69 21.99 1.30
N PHE A 495 -9.64 21.45 1.90
CA PHE A 495 -8.65 22.25 2.60
C PHE A 495 -7.87 23.12 1.59
N GLY A 496 -7.64 24.39 1.92
CA GLY A 496 -7.06 25.39 1.00
C GLY A 496 -8.10 26.18 0.20
N LEU A 497 -9.38 26.15 0.62
CA LEU A 497 -10.44 26.94 0.02
C LEU A 497 -10.48 28.38 0.56
N TYR A 498 -10.05 28.60 1.80
CA TYR A 498 -10.15 29.88 2.51
C TYR A 498 -8.81 30.38 3.05
N ASP A 499 -8.68 31.69 3.28
CA ASP A 499 -7.45 32.28 3.86
C ASP A 499 -7.14 31.72 5.26
N ARG A 500 -8.18 31.36 6.03
CA ARG A 500 -8.01 30.68 7.33
C ARG A 500 -7.25 29.35 7.24
N ASP A 501 -7.25 28.68 6.08
CA ASP A 501 -6.56 27.40 5.92
C ASP A 501 -5.05 27.62 5.87
N ILE A 502 -4.59 28.77 5.36
CA ILE A 502 -3.19 29.23 5.45
C ILE A 502 -2.85 29.50 6.91
N GLU A 503 -3.68 30.25 7.62
CA GLU A 503 -3.46 30.58 9.04
C GLU A 503 -3.40 29.33 9.93
N LEU A 504 -4.26 28.34 9.68
CA LEU A 504 -4.19 27.04 10.35
C LEU A 504 -2.90 26.31 10.02
N SER A 505 -2.43 26.36 8.77
CA SER A 505 -1.17 25.71 8.36
C SER A 505 0.05 26.34 9.05
N GLU A 506 0.09 27.68 9.15
CA GLU A 506 1.12 28.40 9.90
C GLU A 506 1.08 28.03 11.39
N PHE A 507 -0.13 27.94 11.95
CA PHE A 507 -0.31 27.55 13.36
C PHE A 507 0.15 26.11 13.63
N ILE A 508 -0.15 25.16 12.74
CA ILE A 508 0.34 23.78 12.85
C ILE A 508 1.87 23.74 12.84
N VAL A 509 2.52 24.46 11.92
CA VAL A 509 4.00 24.53 11.87
C VAL A 509 4.57 25.17 13.13
N LYS A 510 3.91 26.21 13.65
CA LYS A 510 4.29 26.82 14.94
C LYS A 510 4.21 25.81 16.09
N MET A 511 3.13 25.04 16.16
CA MET A 511 2.95 24.00 17.20
C MET A 511 4.00 22.89 17.06
N LYS A 512 4.32 22.48 15.84
CA LYS A 512 5.45 21.57 15.59
C LYS A 512 6.77 22.13 16.08
N GLY A 513 7.08 23.39 15.80
CA GLY A 513 8.30 24.02 16.31
C GLY A 513 8.38 24.01 17.84
N GLN A 514 7.24 24.15 18.53
CA GLN A 514 7.16 24.19 19.98
C GLN A 514 7.16 22.81 20.66
N TYR A 515 6.48 21.83 20.08
CA TYR A 515 6.23 20.52 20.71
C TYR A 515 6.84 19.34 19.96
N GLN A 516 7.46 19.56 18.78
CA GLN A 516 7.91 18.53 17.82
C GLN A 516 6.77 17.73 17.14
N PHE A 517 5.51 18.12 17.37
CA PHE A 517 4.32 17.47 16.83
C PHE A 517 3.31 18.47 16.25
N PRO A 518 2.51 18.11 15.23
CA PRO A 518 2.53 16.83 14.51
C PRO A 518 3.71 16.74 13.53
N GLN A 519 4.06 15.53 13.11
CA GLN A 519 5.10 15.27 12.09
C GLN A 519 4.50 15.15 10.68
N GLU A 520 3.24 14.71 10.59
CA GLU A 520 2.51 14.46 9.35
C GLU A 520 1.13 15.13 9.40
N VAL A 521 0.70 15.71 8.27
CA VAL A 521 -0.64 16.27 8.10
C VAL A 521 -1.32 15.63 6.90
N VAL A 522 -2.49 15.04 7.13
CA VAL A 522 -3.32 14.41 6.09
C VAL A 522 -4.55 15.28 5.83
N VAL A 523 -4.74 15.67 4.57
CA VAL A 523 -5.75 16.64 4.14
C VAL A 523 -6.35 16.24 2.78
N ASN A 524 -7.64 16.53 2.58
CA ASN A 524 -8.24 16.52 1.25
C ASN A 524 -8.20 17.93 0.65
N TYR A 525 -7.30 18.17 -0.31
CA TYR A 525 -7.17 19.50 -0.89
C TYR A 525 -8.35 19.95 -1.73
N THR A 526 -8.47 21.27 -1.90
CA THR A 526 -9.45 21.90 -2.79
C THR A 526 -9.29 21.41 -4.24
N LYS A 527 -10.42 21.10 -4.86
CA LYS A 527 -10.50 20.57 -6.24
C LYS A 527 -10.39 21.68 -7.28
N ASN A 528 -10.72 22.91 -6.88
CA ASN A 528 -10.44 24.11 -7.65
C ASN A 528 -9.16 24.69 -7.09
N THR A 529 -8.09 24.51 -7.84
CA THR A 529 -6.75 24.88 -7.41
C THR A 529 -6.67 26.40 -7.24
N THR A 530 -6.06 26.84 -6.14
CA THR A 530 -5.88 28.26 -5.85
C THR A 530 -4.45 28.51 -5.39
N TRP A 531 -4.01 29.77 -5.44
CA TRP A 531 -2.73 30.21 -4.88
C TRP A 531 -2.55 29.79 -3.40
N ARG A 532 -3.64 29.62 -2.65
CA ARG A 532 -3.62 29.19 -1.25
C ARG A 532 -3.03 27.81 -1.07
N LEU A 533 -3.34 26.89 -1.97
CA LEU A 533 -2.83 25.52 -1.90
C LEU A 533 -1.29 25.51 -2.04
N ALA A 534 -0.77 26.30 -2.98
CA ALA A 534 0.67 26.45 -3.14
C ALA A 534 1.32 27.03 -1.87
N GLU A 535 0.70 28.04 -1.24
CA GLU A 535 1.20 28.62 0.01
C GLU A 535 1.16 27.63 1.18
N ILE A 536 0.06 26.89 1.36
CA ILE A 536 -0.08 25.85 2.40
C ILE A 536 1.04 24.81 2.28
N ILE A 537 1.34 24.37 1.06
CA ILE A 537 2.36 23.35 0.85
C ILE A 537 3.76 23.90 1.13
N LYS A 538 4.07 25.13 0.68
CA LYS A 538 5.32 25.80 1.06
C LYS A 538 5.47 25.92 2.58
N ILE A 539 4.39 26.25 3.29
CA ILE A 539 4.37 26.33 4.76
C ILE A 539 4.72 24.97 5.37
N PHE A 540 4.03 23.90 4.98
CA PHE A 540 4.30 22.56 5.49
C PHE A 540 5.71 22.07 5.15
N THR A 541 6.17 22.22 3.91
CA THR A 541 7.53 21.85 3.50
C THR A 541 8.58 22.60 4.30
N LYS A 542 8.43 23.92 4.48
CA LYS A 542 9.35 24.73 5.30
C LYS A 542 9.34 24.33 6.77
N GLY A 543 8.19 23.89 7.29
CA GLY A 543 8.04 23.32 8.63
C GLY A 543 8.49 21.85 8.75
N GLY A 544 9.00 21.24 7.68
CA GLY A 544 9.36 19.82 7.62
C GLY A 544 8.18 18.87 7.85
N ILE A 545 6.94 19.33 7.67
CA ILE A 545 5.73 18.50 7.80
C ILE A 545 5.55 17.72 6.50
N ILE A 546 5.40 16.42 6.63
CA ILE A 546 5.06 15.55 5.50
C ILE A 546 3.61 15.84 5.12
N SER A 547 3.41 16.34 3.90
CA SER A 547 2.10 16.67 3.36
C SER A 547 2.01 16.15 1.93
N GLN A 548 1.12 15.20 1.68
CA GLN A 548 0.99 14.57 0.37
C GLN A 548 0.26 15.50 -0.59
N GLY A 549 0.90 15.90 -1.69
CA GLY A 549 0.31 16.66 -2.78
C GLY A 549 -0.65 15.83 -3.62
N VAL A 550 -1.83 15.47 -3.10
CA VAL A 550 -2.82 14.68 -3.85
C VAL A 550 -3.88 15.59 -4.46
N ILE A 551 -4.02 15.55 -5.79
CA ILE A 551 -5.12 16.22 -6.48
C ILE A 551 -6.11 15.18 -7.01
N SER A 552 -7.30 15.11 -6.43
CA SER A 552 -8.30 14.14 -6.84
C SER A 552 -9.08 14.63 -8.07
N ILE A 553 -8.65 14.31 -9.29
CA ILE A 553 -9.35 14.68 -10.53
C ILE A 553 -10.40 13.65 -10.94
N GLN A 554 -10.20 12.39 -10.58
CA GLN A 554 -11.00 11.20 -10.88
C GLN A 554 -10.99 10.76 -12.34
N THR A 555 -11.12 11.68 -13.29
CA THR A 555 -10.96 11.46 -14.73
C THR A 555 -10.93 12.81 -15.47
N THR A 556 -10.36 12.87 -16.66
CA THR A 556 -10.46 14.02 -17.57
C THR A 556 -11.48 13.83 -18.69
N ASP A 557 -12.15 12.67 -18.76
CA ASP A 557 -13.18 12.41 -19.76
C ASP A 557 -14.45 13.23 -19.51
N VAL A 558 -14.76 14.12 -20.45
CA VAL A 558 -15.87 15.08 -20.34
C VAL A 558 -17.23 14.38 -20.20
N LYS A 559 -17.43 13.24 -20.87
CA LYS A 559 -18.69 12.48 -20.81
C LYS A 559 -18.88 11.86 -19.44
N THR A 560 -17.82 11.26 -18.89
CA THR A 560 -17.83 10.68 -17.54
C THR A 560 -18.05 11.77 -16.49
N LEU A 561 -17.35 12.91 -16.60
CA LEU A 561 -17.53 14.06 -15.71
C LEU A 561 -18.95 14.62 -15.72
N GLU A 562 -19.64 14.58 -16.86
CA GLU A 562 -21.06 14.94 -16.96
C GLU A 562 -21.96 13.96 -16.20
N VAL A 563 -21.78 12.66 -16.43
CA VAL A 563 -22.56 11.59 -15.80
C VAL A 563 -22.46 11.67 -14.28
N ILE A 564 -21.25 11.88 -13.76
CA ILE A 564 -20.98 11.95 -12.33
C ILE A 564 -21.18 13.35 -11.71
N LYS A 565 -21.67 14.32 -12.50
CA LYS A 565 -21.94 15.71 -12.11
C LYS A 565 -20.71 16.46 -11.53
N ARG A 566 -19.56 16.30 -12.17
CA ARG A 566 -18.25 16.89 -11.78
C ARG A 566 -17.69 17.87 -12.83
N LYS A 567 -18.54 18.61 -13.56
CA LYS A 567 -18.12 19.57 -14.60
C LYS A 567 -17.33 20.82 -14.11
N ASN A 568 -17.30 21.06 -12.80
CA ASN A 568 -16.81 22.34 -12.25
C ASN A 568 -15.30 22.41 -12.01
N ILE A 569 -14.53 21.39 -12.39
CA ILE A 569 -13.08 21.33 -12.18
C ILE A 569 -12.40 21.62 -13.53
N LYS A 570 -11.63 22.70 -13.60
CA LYS A 570 -10.91 23.13 -14.80
C LYS A 570 -9.55 22.46 -14.91
N THR A 571 -9.26 21.83 -16.04
CA THR A 571 -7.98 21.15 -16.30
C THR A 571 -6.80 22.12 -16.40
N GLU A 572 -7.01 23.37 -16.84
CA GLU A 572 -5.94 24.38 -16.95
C GLU A 572 -5.38 24.75 -15.58
N LYS A 573 -6.25 24.76 -14.56
CA LYS A 573 -5.91 25.06 -13.17
C LYS A 573 -5.07 23.95 -12.53
N TYR A 574 -5.26 22.72 -12.98
CA TYR A 574 -4.42 21.60 -12.61
C TYR A 574 -3.02 21.70 -13.24
N ASP A 575 -2.97 22.12 -14.51
CA ASP A 575 -1.71 22.30 -15.22
C ASP A 575 -0.83 23.38 -14.54
N GLU A 576 -1.45 24.47 -14.05
CA GLU A 576 -0.77 25.52 -13.25
C GLU A 576 -0.17 24.98 -11.95
N LEU A 577 -0.89 24.16 -11.19
CA LEU A 577 -0.34 23.55 -9.96
C LEU A 577 0.76 22.55 -10.26
N SER A 578 0.57 21.72 -11.28
CA SER A 578 1.59 20.74 -11.68
C SER A 578 2.91 21.44 -11.98
N GLN A 579 2.84 22.62 -12.60
CA GLN A 579 3.97 23.51 -12.79
C GLN A 579 4.56 23.98 -11.44
N ILE A 580 3.78 24.54 -10.52
CA ILE A 580 4.29 25.02 -9.23
C ILE A 580 4.98 23.90 -8.42
N PHE A 581 4.37 22.72 -8.31
CA PHE A 581 4.95 21.60 -7.57
C PHE A 581 6.26 21.13 -8.19
N SER A 582 6.32 21.05 -9.52
CA SER A 582 7.53 20.69 -10.25
C SER A 582 8.65 21.71 -10.02
N GLU A 583 8.35 23.02 -10.08
CA GLU A 583 9.29 24.12 -9.80
C GLU A 583 9.89 24.04 -8.38
N LEU A 584 9.06 23.65 -7.42
CA LEU A 584 9.43 23.52 -6.02
C LEU A 584 10.01 22.13 -5.67
N LYS A 585 10.16 21.23 -6.65
CA LYS A 585 10.59 19.83 -6.48
C LYS A 585 9.75 19.07 -5.43
N LEU A 586 8.45 19.32 -5.41
CA LEU A 586 7.50 18.72 -4.47
C LEU A 586 6.83 17.48 -5.05
N PRO A 587 6.52 16.47 -4.20
CA PRO A 587 5.77 15.30 -4.63
C PRO A 587 4.35 15.70 -5.06
N LEU A 588 3.96 15.24 -6.24
CA LEU A 588 2.61 15.41 -6.77
C LEU A 588 2.06 14.06 -7.22
N SER A 589 0.83 13.76 -6.82
CA SER A 589 0.06 12.62 -7.29
C SER A 589 -1.38 13.01 -7.58
N THR A 590 -2.06 12.17 -8.36
CA THR A 590 -3.47 12.34 -8.69
C THR A 590 -4.25 11.07 -8.39
N ASP A 591 -5.48 11.25 -7.91
CA ASP A 591 -6.44 10.14 -7.80
C ASP A 591 -7.25 10.04 -9.08
N LEU A 592 -7.34 8.83 -9.61
CA LEU A 592 -8.30 8.42 -10.63
C LEU A 592 -9.31 7.44 -10.03
N MET A 593 -10.50 7.40 -10.62
CA MET A 593 -11.49 6.39 -10.30
C MET A 593 -11.67 5.44 -11.47
N LEU A 594 -11.42 4.17 -11.20
CA LEU A 594 -11.57 3.08 -12.15
C LEU A 594 -13.01 2.56 -12.09
N GLY A 595 -13.69 2.51 -13.23
CA GLY A 595 -15.07 2.02 -13.34
C GLY A 595 -16.15 3.02 -12.94
N LEU A 596 -15.95 4.33 -13.16
CA LEU A 596 -17.04 5.29 -13.04
C LEU A 596 -18.08 5.10 -14.16
N PRO A 597 -19.39 5.28 -13.90
CA PRO A 597 -20.39 5.30 -14.96
C PRO A 597 -20.06 6.39 -15.99
N GLY A 598 -19.98 6.00 -17.26
CA GLY A 598 -19.58 6.86 -18.38
C GLY A 598 -18.15 6.64 -18.87
N ILE A 599 -17.27 6.04 -18.06
CA ILE A 599 -15.89 5.76 -18.47
C ILE A 599 -15.85 4.65 -19.53
N THR A 600 -14.87 4.74 -20.42
CA THR A 600 -14.53 3.70 -21.40
C THR A 600 -13.06 3.32 -21.25
N VAL A 601 -12.67 2.18 -21.81
CA VAL A 601 -11.26 1.73 -21.82
C VAL A 601 -10.34 2.81 -22.41
N ASP A 602 -10.73 3.40 -23.54
CA ASP A 602 -9.94 4.45 -24.19
C ASP A 602 -9.85 5.72 -23.35
N ALA A 603 -10.94 6.14 -22.72
CA ALA A 603 -10.95 7.28 -21.82
C ALA A 603 -9.98 7.07 -20.64
N PHE A 604 -10.00 5.89 -20.03
CA PHE A 604 -9.09 5.54 -18.93
C PHE A 604 -7.62 5.50 -19.41
N LYS A 605 -7.34 4.92 -20.58
CA LYS A 605 -6.00 4.97 -21.20
C LYS A 605 -5.54 6.41 -21.45
N ASN A 606 -6.42 7.27 -21.94
CA ASN A 606 -6.10 8.67 -22.19
C ASN A 606 -5.78 9.44 -20.90
N ASP A 607 -6.48 9.16 -19.79
CA ASP A 607 -6.13 9.71 -18.48
C ASP A 607 -4.71 9.29 -18.09
N LEU A 608 -4.37 8.00 -18.16
CA LEU A 608 -3.02 7.51 -17.84
C LEU A 608 -1.95 8.15 -18.73
N GLN A 609 -2.18 8.26 -20.04
CA GLN A 609 -1.28 8.93 -20.97
C GLN A 609 -1.05 10.40 -20.59
N ARG A 610 -2.13 11.11 -20.22
CA ARG A 610 -2.06 12.53 -19.83
C ARG A 610 -1.16 12.76 -18.61
N TYR A 611 -1.24 11.88 -17.61
CA TYR A 611 -0.44 12.01 -16.39
C TYR A 611 0.99 11.53 -16.55
N PHE A 612 1.20 10.49 -17.36
CA PHE A 612 2.53 10.09 -17.81
C PHE A 612 3.29 11.26 -18.46
N GLU A 613 2.65 11.97 -19.40
CA GLU A 613 3.23 13.14 -20.07
C GLU A 613 3.57 14.30 -19.14
N ARG A 614 2.90 14.39 -17.98
CA ARG A 614 3.12 15.42 -16.96
C ARG A 614 4.05 14.97 -15.85
N ASP A 615 4.55 13.74 -15.92
CA ASP A 615 5.36 13.10 -14.89
C ASP A 615 4.67 13.05 -13.51
N VAL A 616 3.34 12.93 -13.49
CA VAL A 616 2.55 12.87 -12.25
C VAL A 616 2.21 11.42 -11.91
N SER A 617 2.46 11.05 -10.65
CA SER A 617 2.10 9.73 -10.13
C SER A 617 0.58 9.56 -10.09
N VAL A 618 0.08 8.43 -10.58
CA VAL A 618 -1.36 8.12 -10.62
C VAL A 618 -1.66 7.05 -9.60
N LYS A 619 -2.74 7.24 -8.83
CA LYS A 619 -3.39 6.19 -8.06
C LYS A 619 -4.84 6.03 -8.51
N ALA A 620 -5.17 4.89 -9.12
CA ALA A 620 -6.52 4.59 -9.58
C ALA A 620 -7.26 3.66 -8.61
N TYR A 621 -8.38 4.13 -8.06
CA TYR A 621 -9.20 3.38 -7.11
C TYR A 621 -10.40 2.75 -7.81
N PRO A 622 -10.69 1.46 -7.60
CA PRO A 622 -11.96 0.86 -8.02
C PRO A 622 -13.14 1.63 -7.42
N THR A 623 -14.14 1.94 -8.25
CA THR A 623 -15.33 2.67 -7.80
C THR A 623 -16.19 1.78 -6.92
N GLN A 624 -16.38 2.19 -5.66
CA GLN A 624 -17.26 1.53 -4.71
C GLN A 624 -18.56 2.33 -4.53
N LEU A 625 -19.69 1.64 -4.49
CA LEU A 625 -21.01 2.23 -4.31
C LEU A 625 -21.23 2.58 -2.84
N LEU A 626 -21.16 3.87 -2.51
CA LEU A 626 -21.48 4.33 -1.16
C LEU A 626 -23.00 4.35 -0.97
N PRO A 627 -23.54 3.76 0.14
CA PRO A 627 -24.97 3.51 0.30
C PRO A 627 -25.85 4.76 0.31
N ASN A 628 -25.25 5.92 0.61
CA ASN A 628 -25.94 7.20 0.72
C ASN A 628 -25.53 8.21 -0.36
N SER A 629 -24.67 7.82 -1.30
CA SER A 629 -24.30 8.66 -2.43
C SER A 629 -25.43 8.76 -3.46
N PRO A 630 -25.52 9.85 -4.26
CA PRO A 630 -26.52 9.94 -5.34
C PRO A 630 -26.42 8.83 -6.38
N MET A 631 -25.27 8.15 -6.48
CA MET A 631 -25.05 7.00 -7.35
C MET A 631 -25.81 5.75 -6.87
N ALA A 632 -26.06 5.63 -5.57
CA ALA A 632 -26.85 4.56 -4.98
C ALA A 632 -28.37 4.80 -5.07
N ASP A 633 -28.79 5.94 -5.64
CA ASP A 633 -30.19 6.19 -5.96
C ASP A 633 -30.70 5.13 -6.96
N PRO A 634 -31.83 4.45 -6.69
CA PRO A 634 -32.35 3.41 -7.58
C PRO A 634 -32.57 3.87 -9.02
N GLU A 635 -33.02 5.11 -9.24
CA GLU A 635 -33.23 5.64 -10.59
C GLU A 635 -31.89 5.89 -11.28
N TYR A 636 -30.88 6.36 -10.54
CA TYR A 636 -29.53 6.54 -11.08
C TYR A 636 -28.89 5.20 -11.48
N MET A 637 -28.98 4.19 -10.59
CA MET A 637 -28.50 2.83 -10.87
C MET A 637 -29.17 2.23 -12.10
N GLN A 638 -30.50 2.36 -12.21
CA GLN A 638 -31.25 1.85 -13.35
C GLN A 638 -30.88 2.59 -14.64
N LYS A 639 -30.83 3.92 -14.60
CA LYS A 639 -30.51 4.77 -15.76
C LYS A 639 -29.16 4.42 -16.38
N TYR A 640 -28.15 4.14 -15.55
CA TYR A 640 -26.79 3.85 -16.00
C TYR A 640 -26.43 2.35 -15.93
N GLN A 641 -27.42 1.48 -15.73
CA GLN A 641 -27.28 0.02 -15.73
C GLN A 641 -26.15 -0.46 -14.82
N ILE A 642 -26.06 0.10 -13.61
CA ILE A 642 -24.96 -0.16 -12.67
C ILE A 642 -25.13 -1.55 -12.05
N GLU A 643 -24.15 -2.43 -12.24
CA GLU A 643 -24.02 -3.68 -11.49
C GLU A 643 -22.87 -3.57 -10.48
N ILE A 644 -23.06 -4.19 -9.32
CA ILE A 644 -22.06 -4.24 -8.23
C ILE A 644 -21.74 -5.68 -7.84
N ASP A 645 -20.57 -5.92 -7.26
CA ASP A 645 -20.23 -7.18 -6.60
C ASP A 645 -20.72 -7.24 -5.14
N LYS A 646 -20.31 -8.29 -4.42
CA LYS A 646 -20.69 -8.54 -3.03
C LYS A 646 -20.11 -7.52 -2.03
N ASP A 647 -19.06 -6.80 -2.43
CA ASP A 647 -18.33 -5.82 -1.62
C ASP A 647 -18.68 -4.39 -2.08
N ASP A 648 -19.78 -4.24 -2.82
CA ASP A 648 -20.34 -3.00 -3.35
C ASP A 648 -19.43 -2.30 -4.40
N PHE A 649 -18.46 -2.98 -5.01
CA PHE A 649 -17.68 -2.41 -6.13
C PHE A 649 -18.44 -2.51 -7.44
N LEU A 650 -18.39 -1.46 -8.26
CA LEU A 650 -19.02 -1.47 -9.58
C LEU A 650 -18.28 -2.43 -10.52
N VAL A 651 -19.01 -3.38 -11.10
CA VAL A 651 -18.47 -4.41 -12.00
C VAL A 651 -18.83 -4.19 -13.47
N SER A 652 -19.93 -3.49 -13.74
CA SER A 652 -20.33 -3.09 -15.10
C SER A 652 -21.27 -1.88 -15.04
N THR A 653 -21.35 -1.14 -16.14
CA THR A 653 -22.32 -0.06 -16.34
C THR A 653 -22.75 -0.02 -17.80
N TYR A 654 -23.63 0.91 -18.17
CA TYR A 654 -24.00 1.15 -19.56
C TYR A 654 -22.82 1.50 -20.49
N SER A 655 -21.67 1.91 -19.94
CA SER A 655 -20.49 2.34 -20.72
C SER A 655 -19.34 1.34 -20.74
N TYR A 656 -19.38 0.28 -19.92
CA TYR A 656 -18.34 -0.75 -19.88
C TYR A 656 -18.87 -2.09 -19.33
N SER A 657 -18.35 -3.18 -19.89
CA SER A 657 -18.63 -4.55 -19.47
C SER A 657 -17.68 -5.05 -18.36
N LYS A 658 -17.97 -6.23 -17.78
CA LYS A 658 -17.07 -6.87 -16.81
C LYS A 658 -15.68 -7.16 -17.40
N SER A 659 -15.61 -7.52 -18.69
CA SER A 659 -14.33 -7.72 -19.40
C SER A 659 -13.58 -6.41 -19.59
N ASP A 660 -14.27 -5.31 -19.89
CA ASP A 660 -13.64 -3.98 -20.01
C ASP A 660 -13.07 -3.53 -18.67
N LEU A 661 -13.80 -3.76 -17.57
CA LEU A 661 -13.31 -3.45 -16.23
C LEU A 661 -12.06 -4.28 -15.89
N GLN A 662 -12.09 -5.59 -16.19
CA GLN A 662 -10.94 -6.45 -15.96
C GLN A 662 -9.74 -6.00 -16.79
N PHE A 663 -9.95 -5.59 -18.04
CA PHE A 663 -8.90 -5.01 -18.88
C PHE A 663 -8.35 -3.72 -18.25
N MET A 664 -9.20 -2.78 -17.83
CA MET A 664 -8.75 -1.53 -17.17
C MET A 664 -7.92 -1.83 -15.91
N LYS A 665 -8.33 -2.81 -15.08
CA LYS A 665 -7.58 -3.23 -13.89
C LYS A 665 -6.21 -3.79 -14.25
N THR A 666 -6.15 -4.73 -15.20
CA THR A 666 -4.90 -5.33 -15.67
C THR A 666 -3.99 -4.26 -16.29
N PHE A 667 -4.55 -3.38 -17.12
CA PHE A 667 -3.80 -2.32 -17.78
C PHE A 667 -3.24 -1.30 -16.78
N TYR A 668 -4.03 -0.92 -15.78
CA TYR A 668 -3.55 -0.06 -14.69
C TYR A 668 -2.43 -0.71 -13.88
N ARG A 669 -2.50 -2.03 -13.63
CA ARG A 669 -1.41 -2.76 -12.99
C ARG A 669 -0.13 -2.69 -13.82
N ILE A 670 -0.23 -2.93 -15.13
CA ILE A 670 0.91 -2.83 -16.06
C ILE A 670 1.49 -1.40 -16.07
N TYR A 671 0.64 -0.38 -16.11
CA TYR A 671 1.06 1.02 -16.02
C TYR A 671 1.79 1.32 -14.70
N THR A 672 1.25 0.81 -13.59
CA THR A 672 1.84 0.96 -12.25
C THR A 672 3.21 0.30 -12.18
N ILE A 673 3.38 -0.90 -12.75
CA ILE A 673 4.67 -1.58 -12.85
C ILE A 673 5.66 -0.76 -13.69
N ALA A 674 5.22 -0.29 -14.86
CA ALA A 674 6.08 0.37 -15.83
C ALA A 674 6.52 1.80 -15.44
N ASP A 675 5.59 2.68 -15.06
CA ASP A 675 5.90 4.08 -14.69
C ASP A 675 5.82 4.33 -13.18
N GLY A 676 4.88 3.71 -12.47
CA GLY A 676 4.73 3.88 -11.02
C GLY A 676 5.96 3.39 -10.25
N TYR A 677 6.30 2.10 -10.40
CA TYR A 677 7.52 1.49 -9.88
C TYR A 677 8.74 1.72 -10.78
N SER A 678 8.61 2.57 -11.80
CA SER A 678 9.69 3.05 -12.66
C SER A 678 10.44 2.03 -13.54
N LEU A 679 10.00 0.76 -13.62
CA LEU A 679 10.69 -0.29 -14.39
C LEU A 679 10.96 0.09 -15.85
N LEU A 680 10.08 0.89 -16.46
CA LEU A 680 10.19 1.34 -17.84
C LEU A 680 10.08 2.87 -17.98
N ARG A 681 10.17 3.63 -16.89
CA ARG A 681 9.91 5.08 -16.85
C ARG A 681 10.67 5.85 -17.95
N TYR A 682 11.96 5.59 -18.10
CA TYR A 682 12.82 6.27 -19.06
C TYR A 682 12.71 5.67 -20.46
N VAL A 683 12.55 4.34 -20.56
CA VAL A 683 12.27 3.65 -21.83
C VAL A 683 11.00 4.20 -22.50
N LEU A 684 9.90 4.29 -21.75
CA LEU A 684 8.63 4.81 -22.27
C LEU A 684 8.76 6.26 -22.77
N ARG A 685 9.55 7.09 -22.06
CA ARG A 685 9.80 8.49 -22.44
C ARG A 685 10.63 8.57 -23.71
N PHE A 686 11.70 7.79 -23.82
CA PHE A 686 12.51 7.70 -25.03
C PHE A 686 11.69 7.27 -26.25
N LEU A 687 10.90 6.19 -26.12
CA LEU A 687 10.01 5.74 -27.20
C LEU A 687 9.00 6.81 -27.61
N GLN A 688 8.48 7.57 -26.66
CA GLN A 688 7.53 8.64 -26.93
C GLN A 688 8.17 9.89 -27.55
N TRP A 689 9.35 10.28 -27.09
CA TRP A 689 10.02 11.51 -27.50
C TRP A 689 10.78 11.33 -28.82
N ASP A 690 11.55 10.25 -28.98
CA ASP A 690 12.42 10.05 -30.14
C ASP A 690 11.74 9.24 -31.27
N HIS A 691 10.77 8.39 -30.92
CA HIS A 691 10.10 7.47 -31.86
C HIS A 691 8.60 7.72 -32.01
N ASN A 692 8.03 8.69 -31.29
CA ASN A 692 6.61 9.05 -31.34
C ASN A 692 5.65 7.88 -31.03
N ILE A 693 6.08 6.94 -30.19
CA ILE A 693 5.26 5.82 -29.69
C ILE A 693 4.71 6.22 -28.32
N LYS A 694 3.40 6.39 -28.19
CA LYS A 694 2.80 6.72 -26.89
C LYS A 694 3.05 5.62 -25.88
N ALA A 695 3.29 6.00 -24.63
CA ALA A 695 3.50 5.06 -23.54
C ALA A 695 2.35 4.06 -23.44
N ILE A 696 1.08 4.51 -23.51
CA ILE A 696 -0.08 3.61 -23.43
C ILE A 696 -0.19 2.62 -24.59
N ASP A 697 0.32 2.95 -25.77
CA ASP A 697 0.28 2.08 -26.96
C ASP A 697 1.38 1.01 -26.87
N PHE A 698 2.54 1.40 -26.35
CA PHE A 698 3.61 0.46 -25.99
C PHE A 698 3.16 -0.53 -24.92
N LEU A 699 2.57 -0.06 -23.83
CA LEU A 699 2.06 -0.91 -22.76
C LEU A 699 0.94 -1.85 -23.24
N SER A 700 0.08 -1.39 -24.16
CA SER A 700 -0.95 -2.23 -24.78
C SER A 700 -0.32 -3.37 -25.59
N SER A 701 0.77 -3.08 -26.31
CA SER A 701 1.49 -4.09 -27.09
C SER A 701 2.23 -5.10 -26.21
N LEU A 702 2.77 -4.67 -25.06
CA LEU A 702 3.34 -5.59 -24.08
C LEU A 702 2.27 -6.51 -23.49
N ALA A 703 1.10 -5.97 -23.12
CA ALA A 703 -0.02 -6.75 -22.61
C ALA A 703 -0.46 -7.85 -23.61
N GLU A 704 -0.65 -7.46 -24.88
CA GLU A 704 -1.04 -8.38 -25.97
C GLU A 704 -0.05 -9.53 -26.16
N VAL A 705 1.25 -9.24 -26.10
CA VAL A 705 2.29 -10.27 -26.29
C VAL A 705 2.37 -11.22 -25.11
N VAL A 706 2.25 -10.72 -23.88
CA VAL A 706 2.23 -11.57 -22.69
C VAL A 706 0.98 -12.45 -22.65
N GLU A 707 -0.16 -11.98 -23.16
CA GLU A 707 -1.39 -12.79 -23.27
C GLU A 707 -1.33 -13.84 -24.39
N SER A 708 -0.70 -13.51 -25.53
CA SER A 708 -0.68 -14.39 -26.70
C SER A 708 0.44 -15.44 -26.70
N ASN A 709 1.61 -15.13 -26.11
CA ASN A 709 2.73 -16.07 -26.00
C ASN A 709 3.63 -15.72 -24.81
N THR A 710 3.36 -16.37 -23.67
CA THR A 710 4.01 -16.02 -22.41
C THR A 710 5.51 -16.35 -22.39
N THR A 711 5.96 -17.38 -23.14
CA THR A 711 7.35 -17.88 -23.14
C THR A 711 8.28 -17.13 -24.10
N ARG A 712 7.76 -16.32 -25.02
CA ARG A 712 8.58 -15.57 -25.98
C ARG A 712 9.47 -14.52 -25.30
N PHE A 713 8.94 -13.85 -24.28
CA PHE A 713 9.63 -12.83 -23.50
C PHE A 713 9.43 -13.09 -22.01
N PRO A 714 10.12 -14.09 -21.44
CA PRO A 714 9.82 -14.61 -20.11
C PRO A 714 10.12 -13.61 -18.98
N ARG A 715 11.05 -12.67 -19.13
CA ARG A 715 11.34 -11.65 -18.11
C ARG A 715 10.33 -10.52 -18.13
N ILE A 716 9.90 -10.09 -19.31
CA ILE A 716 8.77 -9.17 -19.49
C ILE A 716 7.52 -9.80 -18.88
N THR A 717 7.23 -11.06 -19.19
CA THR A 717 6.12 -11.80 -18.59
C THR A 717 6.24 -11.85 -17.06
N PHE A 718 7.42 -12.16 -16.52
CA PHE A 718 7.66 -12.19 -15.09
C PHE A 718 7.35 -10.82 -14.45
N ALA A 719 7.88 -9.74 -15.02
CA ALA A 719 7.66 -8.38 -14.54
C ALA A 719 6.15 -8.07 -14.46
N LEU A 720 5.40 -8.30 -15.54
CA LEU A 720 3.99 -7.91 -15.60
C LEU A 720 3.05 -8.79 -14.76
N LYS A 721 3.47 -10.00 -14.39
CA LYS A 721 2.68 -10.94 -13.58
C LYS A 721 3.02 -10.90 -12.09
N TYR A 722 4.31 -10.81 -11.73
CA TYR A 722 4.78 -11.12 -10.38
C TYR A 722 5.45 -9.94 -9.66
N PHE A 723 5.90 -8.91 -10.40
CA PHE A 723 6.68 -7.82 -9.81
C PHE A 723 5.92 -7.05 -8.72
N GLU A 724 4.60 -6.88 -8.85
CA GLU A 724 3.81 -6.17 -7.85
C GLU A 724 3.89 -6.83 -6.46
N VAL A 725 4.01 -8.16 -6.42
CA VAL A 725 4.08 -8.96 -5.19
C VAL A 725 5.52 -9.13 -4.73
N ASP A 726 6.43 -9.54 -5.63
CA ASP A 726 7.76 -9.97 -5.23
C ASP A 726 8.79 -8.82 -5.23
N LYS A 727 8.57 -7.77 -6.02
CA LYS A 727 9.47 -6.60 -6.15
C LYS A 727 10.92 -6.96 -6.53
N ILE A 728 11.11 -8.02 -7.31
CA ILE A 728 12.41 -8.50 -7.77
C ILE A 728 12.46 -8.69 -9.28
N MET A 729 13.66 -8.83 -9.81
CA MET A 729 13.92 -9.31 -11.17
C MET A 729 14.93 -10.47 -11.14
N PRO A 730 14.47 -11.73 -11.21
CA PRO A 730 15.36 -12.88 -11.18
C PRO A 730 16.41 -12.83 -12.29
N GLY A 731 17.68 -12.92 -11.90
CA GLY A 731 18.83 -12.85 -12.79
C GLY A 731 19.32 -11.42 -13.04
N GLY A 732 18.72 -10.42 -12.39
CA GLY A 732 19.14 -9.03 -12.46
C GLY A 732 18.46 -8.24 -13.58
N TRP A 733 18.54 -6.92 -13.44
CA TRP A 733 17.85 -5.94 -14.30
C TRP A 733 18.38 -5.90 -15.74
N ARG A 734 19.67 -6.18 -15.95
CA ARG A 734 20.31 -6.11 -17.26
C ARG A 734 19.60 -6.95 -18.32
N PHE A 735 19.31 -8.23 -18.01
CA PHE A 735 18.68 -9.13 -18.96
C PHE A 735 17.21 -8.77 -19.23
N PHE A 736 16.53 -8.16 -18.27
CA PHE A 736 15.19 -7.62 -18.50
C PHE A 736 15.23 -6.49 -19.54
N TYR A 737 16.17 -5.56 -19.41
CA TYR A 737 16.33 -4.46 -20.38
C TYR A 737 16.82 -4.93 -21.75
N ASP A 738 17.68 -5.94 -21.81
CA ASP A 738 18.07 -6.59 -23.07
C ASP A 738 16.86 -7.24 -23.77
N GLU A 739 15.93 -7.81 -23.01
CA GLU A 739 14.69 -8.39 -23.54
C GLU A 739 13.71 -7.30 -24.02
N ILE A 740 13.63 -6.16 -23.32
CA ILE A 740 12.88 -4.97 -23.76
C ILE A 740 13.42 -4.45 -25.09
N ALA A 741 14.74 -4.40 -25.28
CA ALA A 741 15.34 -3.99 -26.54
C ALA A 741 14.93 -4.92 -27.70
N LYS A 742 15.00 -6.24 -27.48
CA LYS A 742 14.54 -7.25 -28.46
C LYS A 742 13.06 -7.13 -28.78
N PHE A 743 12.24 -6.84 -27.77
CA PHE A 743 10.82 -6.58 -27.97
C PHE A 743 10.61 -5.36 -28.88
N CYS A 744 11.31 -4.25 -28.60
CA CYS A 744 11.22 -3.01 -29.39
C CYS A 744 11.65 -3.21 -30.84
N GLU A 745 12.75 -3.94 -31.07
CA GLU A 745 13.19 -4.30 -32.42
C GLU A 745 12.12 -5.14 -33.14
N SER A 746 11.60 -6.19 -32.48
CA SER A 746 10.66 -7.11 -33.11
C SER A 746 9.27 -6.52 -33.40
N LYS A 747 8.78 -5.60 -32.56
CA LYS A 747 7.44 -5.01 -32.68
C LYS A 747 7.45 -3.68 -33.44
N TYR A 748 8.49 -2.86 -33.28
CA TYR A 748 8.55 -1.49 -33.82
C TYR A 748 9.73 -1.23 -34.77
N GLY A 749 10.64 -2.19 -34.97
CA GLY A 749 11.81 -2.01 -35.83
C GLY A 749 12.86 -1.07 -35.23
N ILE A 750 12.81 -0.81 -33.93
CA ILE A 750 13.76 0.08 -33.23
C ILE A 750 15.01 -0.71 -32.88
N LEU A 751 16.10 -0.42 -33.57
CA LEU A 751 17.40 -1.05 -33.34
C LEU A 751 18.06 -0.50 -32.07
N ARG A 752 18.88 -1.33 -31.43
CA ARG A 752 19.67 -0.96 -30.26
C ARG A 752 20.92 -0.18 -30.69
N ASP A 753 20.82 1.15 -30.65
CA ASP A 753 21.93 2.08 -30.86
C ASP A 753 22.45 2.65 -29.52
N SER A 754 23.42 3.58 -29.58
CA SER A 754 24.03 4.16 -28.38
C SER A 754 23.07 5.03 -27.56
N ALA A 755 22.03 5.61 -28.18
CA ALA A 755 21.00 6.37 -27.49
C ALA A 755 20.08 5.43 -26.71
N PHE A 756 19.60 4.36 -27.34
CA PHE A 756 18.77 3.39 -26.65
C PHE A 756 19.56 2.65 -25.55
N ASP A 757 20.83 2.32 -25.79
CA ASP A 757 21.72 1.75 -24.75
C ASP A 757 21.88 2.68 -23.54
N THR A 758 21.98 3.98 -23.78
CA THR A 758 22.01 4.98 -22.69
C THR A 758 20.73 4.93 -21.87
N VAL A 759 19.57 4.87 -22.53
CA VAL A 759 18.26 4.82 -21.84
C VAL A 759 18.11 3.54 -21.02
N LEU A 760 18.47 2.39 -21.59
CA LEU A 760 18.39 1.10 -20.90
C LEU A 760 19.32 1.09 -19.68
N LEU A 761 20.54 1.63 -19.81
CA LEU A 761 21.48 1.74 -18.69
C LEU A 761 20.96 2.67 -17.59
N VAL A 762 20.41 3.84 -17.94
CA VAL A 762 19.82 4.77 -16.95
C VAL A 762 18.67 4.10 -16.21
N ASN A 763 17.79 3.39 -16.93
CA ASN A 763 16.68 2.68 -16.31
C ASN A 763 17.16 1.52 -15.41
N GLU A 764 18.24 0.83 -15.79
CA GLU A 764 18.90 -0.20 -15.00
C GLU A 764 19.49 0.34 -13.69
N LEU A 765 20.22 1.45 -13.76
CA LEU A 765 20.82 2.10 -12.58
C LEU A 765 19.77 2.68 -11.61
N ALA A 766 18.59 3.00 -12.13
CA ALA A 766 17.47 3.49 -11.33
C ALA A 766 16.81 2.38 -10.50
N MET A 767 17.00 1.10 -10.85
CA MET A 767 16.40 -0.01 -10.11
C MET A 767 17.25 -0.39 -8.88
N PRO A 768 16.62 -0.67 -7.72
CA PRO A 768 17.34 -1.10 -6.53
C PRO A 768 18.10 -2.43 -6.72
N ASP A 769 19.33 -2.47 -6.22
CA ASP A 769 20.17 -3.66 -6.17
C ASP A 769 21.12 -3.58 -4.96
N GLU A 770 21.03 -4.56 -4.05
CA GLU A 770 21.76 -4.59 -2.78
C GLU A 770 23.26 -4.90 -2.91
N PHE A 771 23.72 -5.31 -4.08
CA PHE A 771 25.15 -5.51 -4.36
C PHE A 771 25.84 -4.26 -4.90
N ILE A 772 25.09 -3.20 -5.21
CA ILE A 772 25.64 -1.93 -5.67
C ILE A 772 25.93 -1.03 -4.46
N THR A 773 27.10 -0.40 -4.46
CA THR A 773 27.46 0.62 -3.47
C THR A 773 27.05 2.00 -3.99
N TYR A 774 26.21 2.68 -3.22
CA TYR A 774 25.74 4.04 -3.51
C TYR A 774 26.50 5.09 -2.67
N PRO A 775 26.71 6.32 -3.17
CA PRO A 775 26.32 6.78 -4.50
C PRO A 775 27.18 6.18 -5.61
N ILE A 776 26.58 5.93 -6.77
CA ILE A 776 27.26 5.46 -7.98
C ILE A 776 27.23 6.54 -9.06
N SER A 777 28.38 6.84 -9.66
CA SER A 777 28.51 7.75 -10.79
C SER A 777 28.86 6.98 -12.06
N THR A 778 28.10 7.18 -13.14
CA THR A 778 28.29 6.45 -14.41
C THR A 778 28.37 7.40 -15.60
N LYS A 779 29.40 7.21 -16.44
CA LYS A 779 29.54 7.91 -17.72
C LYS A 779 28.59 7.33 -18.75
N LEU A 780 27.88 8.22 -19.45
CA LEU A 780 26.90 7.87 -20.48
C LEU A 780 27.41 8.27 -21.87
N SER A 781 27.02 7.52 -22.89
CA SER A 781 27.30 7.87 -24.29
C SER A 781 26.60 9.17 -24.71
N HIS A 782 25.47 9.48 -24.06
CA HIS A 782 24.67 10.68 -24.27
C HIS A 782 24.21 11.26 -22.93
N ASP A 783 24.15 12.58 -22.81
CA ASP A 783 23.73 13.31 -21.62
C ASP A 783 22.22 13.17 -21.42
N PHE A 784 21.86 12.08 -20.73
CA PHE A 784 20.48 11.75 -20.47
C PHE A 784 19.82 12.73 -19.49
N GLU A 785 20.56 13.31 -18.55
CA GLU A 785 20.01 14.27 -17.60
C GLU A 785 19.58 15.55 -18.34
N ALA A 786 20.44 16.11 -19.20
CA ALA A 786 20.09 17.26 -20.02
C ALA A 786 18.92 16.95 -20.99
N TYR A 787 18.94 15.77 -21.63
CA TYR A 787 17.86 15.31 -22.50
C TYR A 787 16.53 15.19 -21.76
N PHE A 788 16.55 14.57 -20.57
CA PHE A 788 15.36 14.39 -19.76
C PHE A 788 14.82 15.73 -19.29
N HIS A 789 15.65 16.63 -18.77
CA HIS A 789 15.19 17.95 -18.35
C HIS A 789 14.64 18.77 -19.51
N ALA A 790 15.27 18.75 -20.68
CA ALA A 790 14.81 19.50 -21.85
C ALA A 790 13.46 19.01 -22.40
N ASN A 791 13.17 17.71 -22.28
CA ASN A 791 11.91 17.12 -22.75
C ASN A 791 10.81 17.11 -21.67
N ASN A 792 11.20 16.97 -20.40
CA ASN A 792 10.29 17.02 -19.25
C ASN A 792 9.94 18.47 -18.87
N SER A 793 10.68 19.47 -19.39
CA SER A 793 10.33 20.89 -19.31
C SER A 793 9.18 21.27 -20.26
N ARG A 794 7.96 20.99 -19.80
CA ARG A 794 6.70 21.72 -20.06
C ARG A 794 6.37 22.13 -21.51
N GLY A 795 5.66 21.25 -22.21
CA GLY A 795 4.72 21.63 -23.28
C GLY A 795 5.32 22.01 -24.63
N ILE A 796 6.62 22.29 -24.69
CA ILE A 796 7.39 22.35 -25.93
C ILE A 796 8.28 21.12 -25.92
N ARG A 797 7.89 20.08 -26.67
CA ARG A 797 8.80 18.96 -26.90
C ARG A 797 10.04 19.52 -27.58
N ASN A 798 11.20 19.37 -26.93
CA ASN A 798 12.44 19.59 -27.64
C ASN A 798 12.49 18.57 -28.80
N SER A 799 12.72 19.04 -30.02
CA SER A 799 12.80 18.14 -31.18
C SER A 799 14.13 17.38 -31.23
N GLU A 800 15.08 17.74 -30.37
CA GLU A 800 16.41 17.14 -30.34
C GLU A 800 16.36 15.71 -29.77
N LYS A 801 16.78 14.75 -30.59
CA LYS A 801 16.87 13.33 -30.22
C LYS A 801 18.06 13.08 -29.30
N LEU A 802 17.95 12.07 -28.43
CA LEU A 802 18.99 11.73 -27.46
C LEU A 802 20.36 11.46 -28.11
N ILE A 803 20.36 10.83 -29.30
CA ILE A 803 21.58 10.51 -30.06
C ILE A 803 22.48 11.73 -30.35
N ASN A 804 21.89 12.93 -30.37
CA ASN A 804 22.59 14.18 -30.66
C ASN A 804 23.13 14.88 -29.41
N TYR A 805 22.79 14.40 -28.21
CA TYR A 805 23.35 14.94 -26.96
C TYR A 805 24.79 14.45 -26.81
N ALA A 806 25.67 15.34 -26.32
CA ALA A 806 27.05 15.01 -26.00
C ALA A 806 27.12 13.95 -24.90
N LYS A 807 28.31 13.38 -24.64
CA LYS A 807 28.51 12.47 -23.51
C LYS A 807 28.19 13.18 -22.19
N GLY A 808 27.54 12.48 -21.28
CA GLY A 808 27.19 12.98 -19.95
C GLY A 808 27.62 12.03 -18.84
N GLU A 809 27.25 12.40 -17.62
CA GLU A 809 27.44 11.59 -16.42
C GLU A 809 26.17 11.68 -15.59
N ILE A 810 25.80 10.59 -14.92
CA ILE A 810 24.63 10.56 -14.03
C ILE A 810 25.02 9.92 -12.70
N VAL A 811 24.43 10.45 -11.62
CA VAL A 811 24.64 9.98 -10.26
C VAL A 811 23.35 9.41 -9.70
N PHE A 812 23.45 8.21 -9.12
CA PHE A 812 22.38 7.58 -8.35
C PHE A 812 22.82 7.42 -6.90
N ASP A 813 21.93 7.74 -5.96
CA ASP A 813 22.18 7.68 -4.52
C ASP A 813 21.00 7.00 -3.80
N ASP A 814 21.27 6.30 -2.69
CA ASP A 814 20.26 5.58 -1.91
C ASP A 814 20.15 6.10 -0.47
N PRO A 815 19.81 7.39 -0.26
CA PRO A 815 19.64 7.94 1.08
C PRO A 815 18.42 7.36 1.81
N ASP A 816 17.50 6.75 1.05
CA ASP A 816 16.26 6.15 1.56
C ASP A 816 16.45 4.67 1.98
N GLY A 817 17.63 4.07 1.75
CA GLY A 817 17.93 2.67 2.10
C GLY A 817 17.19 1.61 1.27
N MET A 818 16.70 1.99 0.08
CA MET A 818 15.80 1.23 -0.77
C MET A 818 16.42 -0.03 -1.38
N ALA A 819 17.72 -0.03 -1.63
CA ALA A 819 18.43 -1.23 -2.04
C ALA A 819 18.36 -2.33 -0.96
N ASN A 820 18.14 -1.95 0.31
CA ASN A 820 18.12 -2.87 1.45
C ASN A 820 16.77 -2.92 2.18
N ILE A 821 15.68 -2.41 1.58
CA ILE A 821 14.35 -2.45 2.21
C ILE A 821 13.90 -3.90 2.37
N ASN A 822 13.41 -4.23 3.57
CA ASN A 822 12.69 -5.47 3.79
C ASN A 822 11.34 -5.43 3.06
N SER A 823 11.24 -6.17 1.96
CA SER A 823 10.04 -6.24 1.11
C SER A 823 8.79 -6.82 1.81
N GLN A 824 8.93 -7.36 3.03
CA GLN A 824 7.81 -7.81 3.85
C GLN A 824 7.12 -6.67 4.61
N TYR A 825 7.73 -5.48 4.68
CA TYR A 825 7.10 -4.32 5.31
C TYR A 825 6.12 -3.64 4.34
N LEU A 826 4.86 -3.58 4.74
CA LEU A 826 3.83 -2.85 4.01
C LEU A 826 4.16 -1.36 4.03
N GLN A 827 4.41 -0.79 2.85
CA GLN A 827 4.51 0.65 2.63
C GLN A 827 3.25 1.33 3.20
N TYR A 828 3.43 2.27 4.12
CA TYR A 828 2.35 3.19 4.52
C TYR A 828 1.82 3.89 3.27
N ASP A 829 0.50 4.05 3.15
CA ASP A 829 -0.15 4.56 1.94
C ASP A 829 0.27 6.00 1.62
N SER A 830 1.36 6.11 0.86
CA SER A 830 2.02 7.37 0.50
C SER A 830 1.44 8.00 -0.77
N HIS A 831 0.33 7.46 -1.30
CA HIS A 831 -0.30 7.85 -2.58
C HIS A 831 0.67 7.87 -3.79
N GLN A 832 1.85 7.28 -3.65
CA GLN A 832 2.92 7.24 -4.63
C GLN A 832 3.54 5.85 -4.63
N PHE A 833 3.76 5.29 -5.81
CA PHE A 833 4.54 4.07 -5.98
C PHE A 833 6.01 4.46 -6.01
N PHE A 834 6.85 3.76 -5.23
CA PHE A 834 8.28 4.01 -5.20
C PHE A 834 9.03 2.71 -5.34
N TRP A 835 9.85 2.63 -6.39
CA TRP A 835 10.83 1.57 -6.58
C TRP A 835 11.94 2.08 -7.52
N GLU A 836 12.55 3.20 -7.13
CA GLU A 836 13.52 3.94 -7.95
C GLU A 836 14.56 4.63 -7.05
N ILE A 837 15.85 4.31 -7.22
CA ILE A 837 17.00 4.95 -6.57
C ILE A 837 17.04 6.46 -6.88
N ARG A 838 17.45 7.29 -5.91
CA ARG A 838 17.44 8.76 -6.09
C ARG A 838 18.44 9.17 -7.18
N SER A 839 18.03 10.15 -7.98
CA SER A 839 18.87 10.83 -8.96
C SER A 839 18.29 12.23 -9.22
N SER A 840 18.98 13.03 -10.04
CA SER A 840 18.52 14.34 -10.53
C SER A 840 17.20 14.29 -11.32
N ILE A 841 16.87 13.13 -11.89
CA ILE A 841 15.71 12.87 -12.75
C ILE A 841 14.62 12.00 -12.07
N ALA A 842 14.89 11.48 -10.87
CA ALA A 842 13.93 10.72 -10.07
C ALA A 842 12.72 11.59 -9.69
N ARG A 843 11.53 11.00 -9.61
CA ARG A 843 10.32 11.73 -9.19
C ARG A 843 10.47 12.20 -7.75
N ALA A 844 10.02 13.41 -7.45
CA ALA A 844 9.97 13.91 -6.08
C ALA A 844 9.09 12.99 -5.21
N LYS A 845 9.63 12.54 -4.08
CA LYS A 845 8.97 11.63 -3.15
C LYS A 845 8.49 12.36 -1.91
N SER A 846 7.33 11.97 -1.40
CA SER A 846 6.97 12.24 0.00
C SER A 846 7.93 11.42 0.88
N THR A 847 8.69 12.07 1.75
CA THR A 847 9.58 11.36 2.69
C THR A 847 8.71 10.67 3.74
N SER A 848 8.37 9.41 3.53
CA SER A 848 8.00 8.52 4.64
C SER A 848 9.27 7.85 5.12
N ASP A 849 9.53 7.86 6.43
CA ASP A 849 10.74 7.30 7.04
C ASP A 849 10.95 5.84 6.63
N PHE A 850 11.73 5.62 5.57
CA PHE A 850 12.27 4.30 5.21
C PHE A 850 13.66 4.08 5.83
N SER A 851 14.19 5.08 6.54
CA SER A 851 15.43 4.95 7.28
C SER A 851 15.23 5.40 8.73
N GLN A 852 15.40 4.45 9.65
CA GLN A 852 16.06 4.80 10.91
C GLN A 852 17.51 5.13 10.52
N LEU A 853 17.78 6.39 10.21
CA LEU A 853 19.16 6.90 10.22
C LEU A 853 19.31 7.84 11.42
N PRO A 854 20.40 7.70 12.18
CA PRO A 854 20.67 8.56 13.33
C PRO A 854 20.86 10.00 12.87
N HIS A 855 20.33 10.93 13.66
CA HIS A 855 20.64 12.34 13.52
C HIS A 855 22.14 12.56 13.38
N VAL A 856 22.52 13.31 12.34
CA VAL A 856 23.83 13.92 12.18
C VAL A 856 24.11 14.77 13.43
N ASN A 857 25.04 14.31 14.28
CA ASN A 857 25.68 15.19 15.24
C ASN A 857 26.68 16.04 14.48
N ASP A 858 26.28 17.26 14.14
CA ASP A 858 27.22 18.36 14.01
C ASP A 858 27.84 18.61 15.40
N ALA A 859 29.10 18.22 15.55
CA ALA A 859 29.95 18.72 16.62
C ALA A 859 31.34 19.00 16.04
N SER A 860 31.63 20.31 15.95
CA SER A 860 32.90 21.00 15.64
C SER A 860 33.54 20.81 14.27
#